data_AF-A0A0D2X4H6-F1
#
_entry.id   AF-A0A0D2X4H6-F1
#
_cell.length_a   1.000
_cell.length_b   1.000
_cell.length_c   1.000
_cell.angle_alpha   90.00
_cell.angle_beta   90.00
_cell.angle_gamma   90.00
#
_symmetry.space_group_name_H-M   'P 1'
#
loop_
_entity.id
_entity.type
_entity.pdbx_description
1 polymer ?
#
loop_
_entity_poly.entity_id
_entity_poly.type
_entity_poly.pdbx_seq_one_letter_code
_entity_poly.pdbx_strand_id
1 'polypeptide(L)'
;MVGITYSSTRGGDQHLGFRETVMRGLASDGGLFVPDEIPVIDAATLAEWSKLDFGLLAVQVIKRFVHPDNDKLDDATLTELVERSFGTSFTSPKVTPLVEASEDGALSVLELFHGPTFAFKDVALQFLGNLFEHFLTTTPGARPITVLGATSGDTGSAAIYGLRGRKNVQVFILYPTGKVAHVQEKQMTTVDDPNVHCISVAGTFDDCQDIVKELFNNPVFREKHNLAAINSINWARILAQIVYYFSAYFQLQAAHPERAGSKVVFSVPTGNFGDVLAGYYAKRMGLPIHKLIVATNANDILHRFFATGDYSRKNVVETYAPSMDIQVSSNFERYLFYLAGQDPRQVGAWMAQLRDNGKIEISPSLVQIAQGDFDSCAVGQSEIIDIIQRTASARKYILCPHSATSYAASLHYLEKVADRSSTSVISLATAHPAKFSDTVKQATGALPAFPAALEAILDKPTSFVTSPATAASIAAILDDHWRAQMRQGLETSTHELFEKYCGLTDKTELRAIATRVQKQALEVFPYRCIQEMRFMLPRMRFLPYYNRILENVANKKVLDIGCCMGTDLRQLIVDGANPSNLVGVDVADGFFALGRELFNDASRTPAPTFVTANVMEPSERSRLPFNQFDVVYAGSLLHLLDEATVVTMIQAAFALARPGGVFVGRNVGRLNAPGMFPRRSTPANAPEQLRYLHTADTLKQALLAAGFSKAEVVSGRESMLDLHSERERDEMCFLSFCAER
;
A
#
# COMPACT_ATOMS: atom_id res chain seq x y z
N MET A 1 0.81 17.82 23.39
CA MET A 1 -0.19 18.26 22.40
C MET A 1 -1.19 17.12 22.25
N VAL A 2 -2.49 17.40 22.25
CA VAL A 2 -3.47 16.41 21.78
C VAL A 2 -3.16 16.21 20.30
N GLY A 3 -2.80 15.00 19.88
CA GLY A 3 -2.41 14.75 18.50
C GLY A 3 -3.60 14.89 17.54
N ILE A 4 -3.30 15.30 16.31
CA ILE A 4 -4.30 15.54 15.27
C ILE A 4 -4.87 14.24 14.76
N THR A 5 -6.19 14.23 14.61
CA THR A 5 -6.94 13.16 13.97
C THR A 5 -7.41 13.56 12.58
N TYR A 6 -7.84 12.57 11.80
CA TYR A 6 -8.16 12.70 10.40
C TYR A 6 -9.55 12.15 10.09
N SER A 7 -10.28 12.87 9.26
CA SER A 7 -11.62 12.48 8.82
C SER A 7 -11.74 12.51 7.29
N SER A 8 -12.70 11.75 6.77
CA SER A 8 -13.06 11.75 5.36
C SER A 8 -13.74 13.07 4.98
N THR A 9 -13.39 13.61 3.81
CA THR A 9 -14.10 14.73 3.17
C THR A 9 -15.58 14.46 2.93
N ARG A 10 -16.03 13.20 2.97
CA ARG A 10 -17.42 12.78 2.76
C ARG A 10 -18.09 12.20 4.00
N GLY A 11 -17.38 12.16 5.14
CA GLY A 11 -17.94 11.92 6.47
C GLY A 11 -18.03 10.47 6.93
N GLY A 12 -17.61 9.49 6.12
CA GLY A 12 -17.68 8.06 6.43
C GLY A 12 -16.67 7.59 7.47
N ASP A 13 -15.38 7.85 7.25
CA ASP A 13 -14.32 7.60 8.24
C ASP A 13 -14.07 8.88 9.07
N GLN A 14 -13.92 8.78 10.39
CA GLN A 14 -13.73 9.93 11.28
C GLN A 14 -12.69 9.63 12.37
N HIS A 15 -11.98 10.69 12.77
CA HIS A 15 -11.03 10.68 13.89
C HIS A 15 -9.95 9.59 13.86
N LEU A 16 -9.46 9.26 12.66
CA LEU A 16 -8.36 8.30 12.48
C LEU A 16 -7.01 8.90 12.86
N GLY A 17 -6.05 8.07 13.25
CA GLY A 17 -4.66 8.48 13.43
C GLY A 17 -3.93 8.73 12.11
N PHE A 18 -2.74 9.34 12.15
CA PHE A 18 -1.92 9.59 10.97
C PHE A 18 -1.49 8.28 10.32
N ARG A 19 -0.99 7.32 11.12
CA ARG A 19 -0.54 6.01 10.61
C ARG A 19 -1.64 5.30 9.84
N GLU A 20 -2.84 5.26 10.40
CA GLU A 20 -3.99 4.61 9.76
C GLU A 20 -4.38 5.31 8.46
N THR A 21 -4.41 6.64 8.48
CA THR A 21 -4.67 7.47 7.30
C THR A 21 -3.67 7.22 6.17
N VAL A 22 -2.37 7.14 6.50
CA VAL A 22 -1.29 6.86 5.54
C VAL A 22 -1.41 5.45 4.98
N MET A 23 -1.67 4.45 5.81
CA MET A 23 -1.78 3.05 5.38
C MET A 23 -3.05 2.78 4.55
N ARG A 24 -4.18 3.46 4.85
CA ARG A 24 -5.43 3.34 4.08
C ARG A 24 -5.36 4.09 2.75
N GLY A 25 -4.81 5.31 2.75
CA GLY A 25 -4.70 6.19 1.58
C GLY A 25 -6.01 6.83 1.11
N LEU A 26 -7.12 6.08 1.06
CA LEU A 26 -8.48 6.52 0.71
C LEU A 26 -9.46 6.12 1.82
N ALA A 27 -10.48 6.93 2.08
CA ALA A 27 -11.51 6.62 3.05
C ALA A 27 -12.49 5.55 2.53
N SER A 28 -13.17 4.87 3.46
CA SER A 28 -14.12 3.78 3.16
C SER A 28 -15.31 4.19 2.28
N ASP A 29 -15.68 5.47 2.29
CA ASP A 29 -16.75 6.10 1.50
C ASP A 29 -16.26 6.68 0.14
N GLY A 30 -14.99 6.43 -0.20
CA GLY A 30 -14.33 6.98 -1.38
C GLY A 30 -13.95 8.46 -1.27
N GLY A 31 -14.11 9.08 -0.09
CA GLY A 31 -13.61 10.41 0.22
C GLY A 31 -12.11 10.41 0.53
N LEU A 32 -11.56 11.61 0.72
CA LEU A 32 -10.14 11.83 0.99
C LEU A 32 -9.93 12.18 2.46
N PHE A 33 -8.84 11.72 3.07
CA PHE A 33 -8.53 12.11 4.44
C PHE A 33 -8.01 13.55 4.51
N VAL A 34 -8.53 14.31 5.46
CA VAL A 34 -8.09 15.67 5.83
C VAL A 34 -7.88 15.74 7.34
N PRO A 35 -6.96 16.57 7.84
CA PRO A 35 -6.84 16.78 9.28
C PRO A 35 -8.09 17.49 9.80
N ASP A 36 -8.58 17.06 10.97
CA ASP A 36 -9.74 17.67 11.62
C ASP A 36 -9.49 19.15 11.93
N GLU A 37 -8.24 19.49 12.27
CA GLU A 37 -7.76 20.85 12.48
C GLU A 37 -6.43 21.09 11.76
N ILE A 38 -6.25 22.30 11.19
CA ILE A 38 -4.96 22.70 10.60
C ILE A 38 -4.15 23.43 11.69
N PRO A 39 -2.95 22.95 12.06
CA PRO A 39 -2.07 23.61 13.03
C PRO A 39 -1.79 25.06 12.64
N VAL A 40 -1.93 26.00 13.57
CA VAL A 40 -1.51 27.39 13.36
C VAL A 40 -0.14 27.62 13.99
N ILE A 41 0.75 28.24 13.24
CA ILE A 41 2.12 28.58 13.61
C ILE A 41 2.20 30.09 13.81
N ASP A 42 2.63 30.50 15.00
CA ASP A 42 2.77 31.91 15.33
C ASP A 42 4.03 32.54 14.70
N ALA A 43 4.07 33.88 14.70
CA ALA A 43 5.16 34.63 14.10
C ALA A 43 6.53 34.36 14.76
N ALA A 44 6.56 34.08 16.06
CA ALA A 44 7.79 33.77 16.78
C ALA A 44 8.38 32.43 16.31
N THR A 45 7.53 31.40 16.20
CA THR A 45 7.90 30.08 15.68
C THR A 45 8.32 30.16 14.22
N LEU A 46 7.64 30.96 13.39
CA LEU A 46 8.07 31.19 11.99
C LEU A 46 9.47 31.81 11.91
N ALA A 47 9.79 32.75 12.81
CA ALA A 47 11.11 33.38 12.88
C ALA A 47 12.21 32.42 13.40
N GLU A 48 11.85 31.39 14.16
CA GLU A 48 12.76 30.30 14.52
C GLU A 48 12.96 29.34 13.34
N TRP A 49 11.86 28.94 12.69
CA TRP A 49 11.86 28.02 11.56
C TRP A 49 12.61 28.57 10.35
N SER A 50 12.67 29.89 10.16
CA SER A 50 13.43 30.52 9.08
C SER A 50 14.94 30.28 9.14
N LYS A 51 15.45 29.81 10.28
CA LYS A 51 16.88 29.50 10.51
C LYS A 51 17.21 28.02 10.31
N LEU A 52 16.20 27.18 10.09
CA LEU A 52 16.37 25.73 9.96
C LEU A 52 16.74 25.35 8.53
N ASP A 53 17.54 24.30 8.40
CA ASP A 53 17.68 23.61 7.11
C ASP A 53 16.40 22.84 6.75
N PHE A 54 16.35 22.30 5.53
CA PHE A 54 15.17 21.61 5.03
C PHE A 54 14.77 20.40 5.89
N GLY A 55 15.75 19.62 6.37
CA GLY A 55 15.49 18.41 7.16
C GLY A 55 14.87 18.76 8.50
N LEU A 56 15.49 19.67 9.26
CA LEU A 56 14.96 20.13 10.54
C LEU A 56 13.60 20.83 10.38
N LEU A 57 13.43 21.64 9.32
CA LEU A 57 12.14 22.24 8.99
C LEU A 57 11.07 21.18 8.71
N ALA A 58 11.41 20.13 7.95
CA ALA A 58 10.49 19.02 7.68
C ALA A 58 10.03 18.34 8.96
N VAL A 59 10.95 18.05 9.89
CA VAL A 59 10.60 17.49 11.21
C VAL A 59 9.62 18.41 11.93
N GLN A 60 9.91 19.72 11.99
CA GLN A 60 9.06 20.67 12.72
C GLN A 60 7.65 20.80 12.12
N VAL A 61 7.52 20.81 10.80
CA VAL A 61 6.24 20.87 10.09
C VAL A 61 5.47 19.57 10.27
N ILE A 62 6.09 18.42 9.98
CA ILE A 62 5.44 17.10 10.02
C ILE A 62 5.01 16.75 11.43
N LYS A 63 5.81 17.09 12.45
CA LYS A 63 5.50 16.84 13.86
C LYS A 63 4.17 17.45 14.30
N ARG A 64 3.70 18.52 13.63
CA ARG A 64 2.39 19.13 13.95
C ARG A 64 1.20 18.29 13.54
N PHE A 65 1.40 17.30 12.67
CA PHE A 65 0.36 16.47 12.07
C PHE A 65 0.39 15.01 12.55
N VAL A 66 1.28 14.67 13.50
CA VAL A 66 1.45 13.29 14.00
C VAL A 66 1.31 13.25 15.52
N HIS A 67 0.75 12.15 16.03
CA HIS A 67 0.72 11.85 17.45
C HIS A 67 1.82 10.85 17.79
N PRO A 68 2.81 11.18 18.65
CA PRO A 68 3.98 10.33 18.85
C PRO A 68 3.62 8.91 19.33
N ASP A 69 2.75 8.81 20.34
CA ASP A 69 2.38 7.50 20.91
C ASP A 69 1.45 6.67 20.04
N ASN A 70 0.38 7.28 19.50
CA ASN A 70 -0.62 6.59 18.68
C ASN A 70 -0.05 6.17 17.31
N ASP A 71 0.80 7.01 16.71
CA ASP A 71 1.37 6.76 15.40
C ASP A 71 2.71 6.03 15.45
N LYS A 72 3.30 5.82 16.64
CA LYS A 72 4.64 5.25 16.83
C LYS A 72 5.71 6.04 16.05
N LEU A 73 5.63 7.36 16.15
CA LEU A 73 6.53 8.32 15.51
C LEU A 73 6.96 9.37 16.54
N ASP A 74 7.86 8.98 17.44
CA ASP A 74 8.52 9.95 18.31
C ASP A 74 9.49 10.86 17.53
N ASP A 75 10.01 11.89 18.18
CA ASP A 75 10.88 12.89 17.54
C ASP A 75 12.14 12.27 16.92
N ALA A 76 12.73 11.29 17.60
CA ALA A 76 13.95 10.62 17.13
C ALA A 76 13.65 9.80 15.87
N THR A 77 12.58 9.02 15.89
CA THR A 77 12.12 8.20 14.75
C THR A 77 11.75 9.09 13.57
N LEU A 78 10.99 10.17 13.80
CA LEU A 78 10.62 11.10 12.73
C LEU A 78 11.86 11.76 12.11
N THR A 79 12.83 12.17 12.94
CA THR A 79 14.10 12.75 12.47
C THR A 79 14.85 11.75 11.60
N GLU A 80 14.99 10.50 12.02
CA GLU A 80 15.63 9.43 11.23
C GLU A 80 14.93 9.24 9.88
N LEU A 81 13.60 9.18 9.86
CA LEU A 81 12.83 9.01 8.62
C LEU A 81 13.01 10.18 7.66
N VAL A 82 13.05 11.41 8.18
CA VAL A 82 13.30 12.62 7.39
C VAL A 82 14.72 12.63 6.82
N GLU A 83 15.73 12.31 7.64
CA GLU A 83 17.13 12.19 7.20
C GLU A 83 17.29 11.14 6.11
N ARG A 84 16.66 9.97 6.27
CA ARG A 84 16.64 8.90 5.26
C ARG A 84 15.89 9.29 3.98
N SER A 85 14.99 10.27 4.05
CA SER A 85 14.18 10.72 2.89
C SER A 85 14.90 11.79 2.09
N PHE A 86 15.56 12.74 2.76
CA PHE A 86 16.08 13.96 2.13
C PHE A 86 17.60 14.13 2.23
N GLY A 87 18.26 13.47 3.19
CA GLY A 87 19.66 13.76 3.55
C GLY A 87 20.68 13.42 2.46
N THR A 88 20.53 12.29 1.75
CA THR A 88 21.45 11.86 0.69
C THR A 88 20.78 11.58 -0.66
N SER A 89 19.44 11.48 -0.68
CA SER A 89 18.69 11.17 -1.90
C SER A 89 18.58 12.35 -2.87
N PHE A 90 18.91 13.57 -2.43
CA PHE A 90 18.82 14.79 -3.23
C PHE A 90 20.20 15.34 -3.57
N THR A 91 20.37 15.75 -4.82
CA THR A 91 21.63 16.29 -5.34
C THR A 91 21.96 17.70 -4.83
N SER A 92 20.96 18.41 -4.29
CA SER A 92 21.13 19.72 -3.67
C SER A 92 21.06 19.61 -2.15
N PRO A 93 22.00 20.21 -1.40
CA PRO A 93 21.96 20.21 0.08
C PRO A 93 20.77 21.02 0.62
N LYS A 94 20.21 21.94 -0.18
CA LYS A 94 18.98 22.66 0.18
C LYS A 94 17.71 21.83 -0.08
N VAL A 95 17.83 20.66 -0.72
CA VAL A 95 16.75 19.79 -1.22
C VAL A 95 15.91 20.45 -2.31
N THR A 96 15.35 21.63 -2.02
CA THR A 96 14.55 22.47 -2.91
C THR A 96 15.11 23.89 -2.97
N PRO A 97 16.18 24.16 -3.75
CA PRO A 97 16.79 25.48 -3.83
C PRO A 97 15.88 26.48 -4.57
N LEU A 98 15.89 27.73 -4.11
CA LEU A 98 15.27 28.87 -4.78
C LEU A 98 16.32 29.58 -5.66
N VAL A 99 15.98 29.81 -6.93
CA VAL A 99 16.83 30.47 -7.93
C VAL A 99 16.17 31.76 -8.40
N GLU A 100 16.92 32.86 -8.41
CA GLU A 100 16.42 34.14 -8.92
C GLU A 100 16.23 34.10 -10.44
N ALA A 101 15.08 34.58 -10.92
CA ALA A 101 14.70 34.50 -12.33
C ALA A 101 14.37 35.86 -12.98
N SER A 102 14.30 36.94 -12.21
CA SER A 102 14.25 38.32 -12.72
C SER A 102 15.25 39.21 -11.99
N GLU A 103 15.79 40.23 -12.67
CA GLU A 103 16.84 41.11 -12.11
C GLU A 103 16.31 42.04 -11.00
N ASP A 104 15.01 42.25 -10.97
CA ASP A 104 14.30 43.03 -9.96
C ASP A 104 13.86 42.18 -8.76
N GLY A 105 14.28 40.91 -8.69
CA GLY A 105 13.89 39.93 -7.67
C GLY A 105 12.40 39.55 -7.66
N ALA A 106 11.55 40.09 -8.56
CA ALA A 106 10.09 39.87 -8.62
C ALA A 106 9.67 38.44 -8.98
N LEU A 107 10.57 37.67 -9.57
CA LEU A 107 10.34 36.30 -9.95
C LEU A 107 11.52 35.43 -9.53
N SER A 108 11.22 34.38 -8.78
CA SER A 108 12.14 33.30 -8.45
C SER A 108 11.54 31.96 -8.89
N VAL A 109 12.40 30.98 -9.16
CA VAL A 109 12.04 29.60 -9.48
C VAL A 109 12.44 28.69 -8.33
N LEU A 110 11.49 27.91 -7.81
CA LEU A 110 11.73 26.87 -6.82
C LEU A 110 12.02 25.55 -7.54
N GLU A 111 13.26 25.09 -7.51
CA GLU A 111 13.66 23.85 -8.16
C GLU A 111 13.28 22.64 -7.29
N LEU A 112 12.34 21.84 -7.76
CA LEU A 112 11.85 20.64 -7.04
C LEU A 112 12.37 19.33 -7.65
N PHE A 113 13.34 19.41 -8.55
CA PHE A 113 13.80 18.27 -9.37
C PHE A 113 15.20 17.76 -8.99
N HIS A 114 15.66 18.01 -7.77
CA HIS A 114 16.96 17.51 -7.30
C HIS A 114 16.93 16.12 -6.70
N GLY A 115 15.75 15.50 -6.60
CA GLY A 115 15.57 14.14 -6.11
C GLY A 115 16.01 13.08 -7.13
N PRO A 116 15.93 11.79 -6.74
CA PRO A 116 16.51 10.68 -7.51
C PRO A 116 15.86 10.47 -8.89
N THR A 117 14.64 10.97 -9.10
CA THR A 117 13.94 10.84 -10.38
C THR A 117 13.79 12.14 -11.13
N PHE A 118 14.41 13.21 -10.62
CA PHE A 118 14.44 14.53 -11.24
C PHE A 118 13.04 15.16 -11.39
N ALA A 119 12.14 14.89 -10.44
CA ALA A 119 10.80 15.46 -10.40
C ALA A 119 10.31 15.72 -8.95
N PHE A 120 9.44 16.71 -8.77
CA PHE A 120 8.94 17.13 -7.46
C PHE A 120 8.27 16.04 -6.63
N LYS A 121 7.77 14.99 -7.29
CA LYS A 121 7.13 13.85 -6.64
C LYS A 121 8.10 13.10 -5.72
N ASP A 122 9.40 13.24 -5.93
CA ASP A 122 10.44 12.66 -5.10
C ASP A 122 10.33 13.14 -3.64
N VAL A 123 10.02 14.42 -3.40
CA VAL A 123 9.89 14.96 -2.02
C VAL A 123 8.82 14.19 -1.25
N ALA A 124 7.69 13.92 -1.88
CA ALA A 124 6.61 13.17 -1.25
C ALA A 124 6.89 11.67 -1.16
N LEU A 125 7.40 11.06 -2.23
CA LEU A 125 7.47 9.60 -2.36
C LEU A 125 8.68 8.98 -1.66
N GLN A 126 9.78 9.71 -1.51
CA GLN A 126 10.88 9.28 -0.64
C GLN A 126 10.41 9.18 0.82
N PHE A 127 9.67 10.18 1.29
CA PHE A 127 9.12 10.17 2.65
C PHE A 127 8.04 9.10 2.84
N LEU A 128 7.10 8.97 1.90
CA LEU A 128 6.05 7.96 1.97
C LEU A 128 6.62 6.53 2.00
N GLY A 129 7.65 6.24 1.20
CA GLY A 129 8.25 4.90 1.18
C GLY A 129 8.95 4.54 2.48
N ASN A 130 9.65 5.48 3.11
CA ASN A 130 10.22 5.32 4.44
C ASN A 130 9.11 5.11 5.50
N LEU A 131 8.00 5.85 5.43
CA LEU A 131 6.86 5.67 6.33
C LEU A 131 6.21 4.29 6.21
N PHE A 132 5.98 3.81 4.98
CA PHE A 132 5.42 2.47 4.76
C PHE A 132 6.31 1.40 5.37
N GLU A 133 7.61 1.42 5.07
CA GLU A 133 8.56 0.47 5.66
C GLU A 133 8.54 0.54 7.20
N HIS A 134 8.59 1.73 7.78
CA HIS A 134 8.52 1.92 9.23
C HIS A 134 7.25 1.28 9.82
N PHE A 135 6.08 1.65 9.32
CA PHE A 135 4.82 1.14 9.85
C PHE A 135 4.65 -0.37 9.64
N LEU A 136 5.13 -0.93 8.53
CA LEU A 136 5.04 -2.35 8.23
C LEU A 136 6.04 -3.20 9.01
N THR A 137 7.15 -2.63 9.46
CA THR A 137 8.17 -3.35 10.24
C THR A 137 7.97 -3.23 11.74
N THR A 138 7.43 -2.10 12.22
CA THR A 138 7.26 -1.83 13.66
C THR A 138 5.90 -2.26 14.21
N THR A 139 4.93 -2.56 13.35
CA THR A 139 3.62 -3.04 13.78
C THR A 139 3.60 -4.56 13.87
N PRO A 140 3.38 -5.15 15.07
CA PRO A 140 3.20 -6.59 15.21
C PRO A 140 2.03 -7.08 14.34
N GLY A 141 2.28 -8.11 13.52
CA GLY A 141 1.27 -8.72 12.65
C GLY A 141 0.92 -7.92 11.39
N ALA A 142 1.62 -6.82 11.07
CA ALA A 142 1.42 -6.14 9.79
C ALA A 142 1.77 -7.06 8.61
N ARG A 143 0.86 -7.17 7.65
CA ARG A 143 1.07 -7.92 6.42
C ARG A 143 1.84 -7.06 5.40
N PRO A 144 2.73 -7.66 4.59
CA PRO A 144 3.31 -6.97 3.44
C PRO A 144 2.23 -6.36 2.54
N ILE A 145 2.51 -5.19 1.96
CA ILE A 145 1.62 -4.53 1.01
C ILE A 145 2.07 -4.75 -0.42
N THR A 146 1.10 -4.79 -1.33
CA THR A 146 1.35 -4.80 -2.77
C THR A 146 0.89 -3.47 -3.36
N VAL A 147 1.85 -2.61 -3.69
CA VAL A 147 1.58 -1.35 -4.36
C VAL A 147 1.32 -1.60 -5.83
N LEU A 148 0.14 -1.22 -6.30
CA LEU A 148 -0.27 -1.32 -7.70
C LEU A 148 -0.59 0.06 -8.24
N GLY A 149 0.03 0.46 -9.35
CA GLY A 149 -0.17 1.77 -9.95
C GLY A 149 -0.04 1.76 -11.47
N ALA A 150 -0.59 2.80 -12.11
CA ALA A 150 -0.45 3.06 -13.53
C ALA A 150 0.28 4.39 -13.76
N THR A 151 1.05 4.50 -14.84
CA THR A 151 1.77 5.75 -15.15
C THR A 151 1.87 6.05 -16.65
N SER A 152 1.95 7.34 -16.95
CA SER A 152 2.41 7.89 -18.23
C SER A 152 3.91 8.24 -18.23
N GLY A 153 4.64 7.94 -17.13
CA GLY A 153 6.09 8.11 -17.01
C GLY A 153 6.52 8.57 -15.61
N ASP A 154 6.51 9.87 -15.37
CA ASP A 154 7.09 10.50 -14.16
C ASP A 154 6.58 9.97 -12.82
N THR A 155 5.29 9.65 -12.73
CA THR A 155 4.71 9.19 -11.45
C THR A 155 5.23 7.79 -11.11
N GLY A 156 5.41 6.93 -12.12
CA GLY A 156 5.92 5.57 -11.93
C GLY A 156 7.37 5.57 -11.48
N SER A 157 8.22 6.39 -12.11
CA SER A 157 9.62 6.51 -11.68
C SER A 157 9.71 6.93 -10.21
N ALA A 158 9.01 7.99 -9.81
CA ALA A 158 9.09 8.50 -8.44
C ALA A 158 8.51 7.49 -7.42
N ALA A 159 7.48 6.73 -7.78
CA ALA A 159 6.93 5.66 -6.94
C ALA A 159 7.91 4.51 -6.77
N ILE A 160 8.54 4.06 -7.86
CA ILE A 160 9.57 3.01 -7.84
C ILE A 160 10.74 3.44 -6.96
N TYR A 161 11.30 4.64 -7.15
CA TYR A 161 12.45 5.07 -6.33
C TYR A 161 12.09 5.34 -4.87
N GLY A 162 10.83 5.68 -4.56
CA GLY A 162 10.37 5.77 -3.17
C GLY A 162 10.29 4.40 -2.48
N LEU A 163 9.93 3.37 -3.24
CA LEU A 163 9.59 2.04 -2.71
C LEU A 163 10.59 0.92 -3.02
N ARG A 164 11.58 1.15 -3.88
CA ARG A 164 12.63 0.18 -4.18
C ARG A 164 13.38 -0.20 -2.90
N GLY A 165 13.60 -1.49 -2.71
CA GLY A 165 14.32 -2.04 -1.56
C GLY A 165 13.57 -1.98 -0.22
N ARG A 166 12.33 -1.44 -0.17
CA ARG A 166 11.56 -1.33 1.07
C ARG A 166 11.06 -2.69 1.55
N LYS A 167 11.35 -3.01 2.82
CA LYS A 167 10.87 -4.24 3.45
C LYS A 167 9.35 -4.26 3.50
N ASN A 168 8.77 -5.45 3.31
CA ASN A 168 7.32 -5.69 3.33
C ASN A 168 6.52 -4.89 2.28
N VAL A 169 7.17 -4.38 1.23
CA VAL A 169 6.50 -3.68 0.12
C VAL A 169 6.85 -4.35 -1.20
N GLN A 170 5.85 -4.65 -2.02
CA GLN A 170 6.01 -5.00 -3.45
C GLN A 170 5.45 -3.88 -4.32
N VAL A 171 6.05 -3.63 -5.48
CA VAL A 171 5.68 -2.51 -6.34
C VAL A 171 5.43 -3.00 -7.76
N PHE A 172 4.21 -2.84 -8.26
CA PHE A 172 3.81 -3.18 -9.61
C PHE A 172 3.35 -1.89 -10.32
N ILE A 173 4.11 -1.47 -11.33
CA ILE A 173 3.80 -0.28 -12.13
C ILE A 173 3.46 -0.66 -13.56
N LEU A 174 2.23 -0.38 -13.96
CA LEU A 174 1.71 -0.53 -15.30
C LEU A 174 2.06 0.72 -16.11
N TYR A 175 2.58 0.54 -17.31
CA TYR A 175 2.80 1.62 -18.26
C TYR A 175 2.48 1.17 -19.68
N PRO A 176 1.92 2.05 -20.54
CA PRO A 176 1.60 1.70 -21.91
C PRO A 176 2.86 1.52 -22.76
N THR A 177 2.93 0.40 -23.47
CA THR A 177 4.06 0.04 -24.34
C THR A 177 4.32 1.15 -25.37
N GLY A 178 5.54 1.69 -25.40
CA GLY A 178 5.98 2.66 -26.40
C GLY A 178 5.34 4.06 -26.30
N LYS A 179 4.61 4.36 -25.21
CA LYS A 179 3.94 5.66 -25.00
C LYS A 179 4.48 6.45 -23.80
N VAL A 180 5.61 6.03 -23.25
CA VAL A 180 6.34 6.73 -22.18
C VAL A 180 7.64 7.28 -22.76
N ALA A 181 8.08 8.46 -22.34
CA ALA A 181 9.34 9.02 -22.83
C ALA A 181 10.51 8.09 -22.46
N HIS A 182 11.47 7.93 -23.37
CA HIS A 182 12.55 6.95 -23.23
C HIS A 182 13.30 7.05 -21.89
N VAL A 183 13.59 8.28 -21.45
CA VAL A 183 14.26 8.55 -20.17
C VAL A 183 13.43 8.06 -18.98
N GLN A 184 12.11 8.28 -19.01
CA GLN A 184 11.20 7.87 -17.94
C GLN A 184 11.02 6.35 -17.90
N GLU A 185 10.92 5.69 -19.06
CA GLU A 185 10.89 4.24 -19.15
C GLU A 185 12.18 3.62 -18.60
N LYS A 186 13.34 4.18 -18.95
CA LYS A 186 14.64 3.75 -18.42
C LYS A 186 14.71 3.92 -16.91
N GLN A 187 14.25 5.05 -16.37
CA GLN A 187 14.20 5.24 -14.91
C GLN A 187 13.43 4.12 -14.22
N MET A 188 12.32 3.65 -14.79
CA MET A 188 11.53 2.58 -14.19
C MET A 188 12.19 1.20 -14.36
N THR A 189 12.57 0.88 -15.59
CA THR A 189 12.92 -0.49 -16.00
C THR A 189 14.37 -0.87 -15.76
N THR A 190 15.27 0.06 -15.45
CA THR A 190 16.67 -0.26 -15.10
C THR A 190 16.88 -0.47 -13.60
N VAL A 191 15.80 -0.44 -12.80
CA VAL A 191 15.84 -0.74 -11.37
C VAL A 191 15.86 -2.24 -11.17
N ASP A 192 16.86 -2.72 -10.44
CA ASP A 192 17.18 -4.13 -10.23
C ASP A 192 16.70 -4.68 -8.87
N ASP A 193 16.10 -3.84 -8.03
CA ASP A 193 15.54 -4.28 -6.75
C ASP A 193 14.46 -5.34 -6.94
N PRO A 194 14.53 -6.47 -6.21
CA PRO A 194 13.66 -7.62 -6.41
C PRO A 194 12.18 -7.35 -6.06
N ASN A 195 11.90 -6.24 -5.38
CA ASN A 195 10.53 -5.85 -5.03
C ASN A 195 9.86 -4.92 -6.06
N VAL A 196 10.55 -4.59 -7.17
CA VAL A 196 10.07 -3.70 -8.23
C VAL A 196 9.73 -4.50 -9.48
N HIS A 197 8.50 -4.33 -9.95
CA HIS A 197 7.94 -5.05 -11.08
C HIS A 197 7.33 -4.05 -12.08
N CYS A 198 8.02 -3.81 -13.18
CA CYS A 198 7.52 -2.98 -14.26
C CYS A 198 6.71 -3.83 -15.25
N ILE A 199 5.49 -3.41 -15.58
CA ILE A 199 4.60 -4.12 -16.51
C ILE A 199 4.30 -3.22 -17.72
N SER A 200 4.83 -3.62 -18.87
CA SER A 200 4.57 -2.98 -20.16
C SER A 200 3.25 -3.52 -20.73
N VAL A 201 2.22 -2.67 -20.74
CA VAL A 201 0.85 -3.04 -21.14
C VAL A 201 0.64 -2.69 -22.61
N ALA A 202 0.14 -3.64 -23.39
CA ALA A 202 -0.22 -3.43 -24.80
C ALA A 202 -1.54 -2.64 -24.92
N GLY A 203 -1.50 -1.33 -24.62
CA GLY A 203 -2.66 -0.46 -24.60
C GLY A 203 -2.33 1.04 -24.45
N THR A 204 -3.24 1.78 -23.86
CA THR A 204 -3.15 3.21 -23.53
C THR A 204 -2.87 3.41 -22.03
N PHE A 205 -2.59 4.65 -21.64
CA PHE A 205 -2.52 5.00 -20.22
C PHE A 205 -3.89 4.81 -19.54
N ASP A 206 -4.98 5.14 -20.24
CA ASP A 206 -6.34 4.95 -19.74
C ASP A 206 -6.65 3.47 -19.46
N ASP A 207 -6.24 2.57 -20.37
CA ASP A 207 -6.36 1.12 -20.14
C ASP A 207 -5.61 0.69 -18.88
N CYS A 208 -4.40 1.20 -18.66
CA CYS A 208 -3.63 0.93 -17.45
C CYS A 208 -4.37 1.43 -16.20
N GLN A 209 -4.94 2.64 -16.23
CA GLN A 209 -5.69 3.20 -15.12
C GLN A 209 -6.97 2.39 -14.82
N ASP A 210 -7.69 1.98 -15.85
CA ASP A 210 -8.94 1.23 -15.71
C ASP A 210 -8.69 -0.17 -15.17
N ILE A 211 -7.62 -0.85 -15.61
CA ILE A 211 -7.19 -2.12 -15.01
C ILE A 211 -6.90 -1.97 -13.51
N VAL A 212 -6.13 -0.94 -13.14
CA VAL A 212 -5.84 -0.66 -11.71
C VAL A 212 -7.15 -0.46 -10.95
N LYS A 213 -8.07 0.38 -11.44
CA LYS A 213 -9.38 0.60 -10.80
C LYS A 213 -10.19 -0.69 -10.67
N GLU A 214 -10.22 -1.53 -11.70
CA GLU A 214 -10.95 -2.80 -11.69
C GLU A 214 -10.43 -3.73 -10.59
N LEU A 215 -9.11 -3.91 -10.49
CA LEU A 215 -8.47 -4.72 -9.45
C LEU A 215 -8.67 -4.12 -8.05
N PHE A 216 -8.61 -2.80 -7.93
CA PHE A 216 -8.97 -2.09 -6.70
C PHE A 216 -10.47 -2.11 -6.40
N ASN A 217 -11.37 -2.46 -7.32
CA ASN A 217 -12.80 -2.60 -7.02
C ASN A 217 -13.17 -4.04 -6.63
N ASN A 218 -12.28 -5.01 -6.82
CA ASN A 218 -12.46 -6.39 -6.39
C ASN A 218 -12.02 -6.60 -4.92
N PRO A 219 -12.96 -6.73 -3.93
CA PRO A 219 -12.62 -6.83 -2.51
C PRO A 219 -11.80 -8.08 -2.18
N VAL A 220 -12.08 -9.20 -2.85
CA VAL A 220 -11.36 -10.46 -2.62
C VAL A 220 -9.90 -10.33 -3.08
N PHE A 221 -9.69 -9.72 -4.25
CA PHE A 221 -8.36 -9.51 -4.80
C PHE A 221 -7.55 -8.51 -3.97
N ARG A 222 -8.18 -7.38 -3.58
CA ARG A 222 -7.58 -6.39 -2.68
C ARG A 222 -7.10 -7.03 -1.37
N GLU A 223 -7.96 -7.82 -0.73
CA GLU A 223 -7.67 -8.44 0.57
C GLU A 223 -6.57 -9.51 0.46
N LYS A 224 -6.62 -10.33 -0.59
CA LYS A 224 -5.63 -11.39 -0.87
C LYS A 224 -4.22 -10.82 -1.03
N HIS A 225 -4.09 -9.75 -1.81
CA HIS A 225 -2.80 -9.14 -2.16
C HIS A 225 -2.39 -7.99 -1.24
N ASN A 226 -3.27 -7.63 -0.29
CA ASN A 226 -3.11 -6.44 0.56
C ASN A 226 -2.75 -5.21 -0.30
N LEU A 227 -3.60 -4.95 -1.31
CA LEU A 227 -3.34 -3.91 -2.30
C LEU A 227 -3.29 -2.54 -1.64
N ALA A 228 -2.19 -1.82 -1.89
CA ALA A 228 -2.01 -0.44 -1.46
C ALA A 228 -1.89 0.47 -2.68
N ALA A 229 -2.51 1.64 -2.59
CA ALA A 229 -2.43 2.66 -3.62
C ALA A 229 -1.35 3.68 -3.26
N ILE A 230 -0.47 4.05 -4.20
CA ILE A 230 0.53 5.13 -4.02
C ILE A 230 0.06 6.47 -4.60
N ASN A 231 -1.26 6.58 -4.75
CA ASN A 231 -1.93 7.60 -5.55
C ASN A 231 -1.65 9.02 -5.03
N SER A 232 -1.91 10.02 -5.87
CA SER A 232 -1.78 11.45 -5.55
C SER A 232 -2.60 11.92 -4.36
N ILE A 233 -3.49 11.07 -3.84
CA ILE A 233 -4.42 11.37 -2.76
C ILE A 233 -3.91 10.97 -1.37
N ASN A 234 -2.82 10.20 -1.24
CA ASN A 234 -2.32 9.83 0.08
C ASN A 234 -1.92 11.09 0.88
N TRP A 235 -2.40 11.23 2.12
CA TRP A 235 -2.19 12.43 2.93
C TRP A 235 -0.71 12.74 3.17
N ALA A 236 0.14 11.72 3.39
CA ALA A 236 1.58 11.93 3.61
C ALA A 236 2.26 12.61 2.42
N ARG A 237 1.72 12.46 1.21
CA ARG A 237 2.24 13.16 0.03
C ARG A 237 2.00 14.66 0.11
N ILE A 238 0.79 15.07 0.50
CA ILE A 238 0.45 16.50 0.68
C ILE A 238 1.27 17.07 1.84
N LEU A 239 1.37 16.33 2.95
CA LEU A 239 2.10 16.75 4.13
C LEU A 239 3.59 17.03 3.84
N ALA A 240 4.28 16.13 3.14
CA ALA A 240 5.68 16.34 2.75
C ALA A 240 5.85 17.57 1.83
N GLN A 241 4.85 17.87 1.00
CA GLN A 241 4.87 18.99 0.09
C GLN A 241 4.70 20.35 0.79
N ILE A 242 4.06 20.41 1.96
CA ILE A 242 3.91 21.65 2.75
C ILE A 242 5.29 22.25 3.07
N VAL A 243 6.28 21.39 3.33
CA VAL A 243 7.62 21.78 3.80
C VAL A 243 8.32 22.75 2.83
N TYR A 244 8.26 22.50 1.52
CA TYR A 244 8.97 23.36 0.56
C TYR A 244 8.32 24.73 0.36
N TYR A 245 7.05 24.92 0.73
CA TYR A 245 6.45 26.26 0.76
C TYR A 245 7.06 27.11 1.87
N PHE A 246 7.22 26.55 3.07
CA PHE A 246 7.94 27.22 4.17
C PHE A 246 9.40 27.47 3.79
N SER A 247 10.10 26.44 3.28
CA SER A 247 11.50 26.57 2.86
C SER A 247 11.69 27.66 1.81
N ALA A 248 10.86 27.68 0.76
CA ALA A 248 10.95 28.66 -0.32
C ALA A 248 10.64 30.08 0.17
N TYR A 249 9.64 30.24 1.04
CA TYR A 249 9.33 31.53 1.65
C TYR A 249 10.53 32.07 2.45
N PHE A 250 11.15 31.24 3.30
CA PHE A 250 12.31 31.65 4.08
C PHE A 250 13.54 31.93 3.22
N GLN A 251 13.78 31.12 2.18
CA GLN A 251 14.84 31.38 1.20
C GLN A 251 14.63 32.70 0.48
N LEU A 252 13.40 33.04 0.08
CA LEU A 252 13.08 34.31 -0.57
C LEU A 252 13.36 35.50 0.35
N GLN A 253 12.90 35.44 1.60
CA GLN A 253 13.13 36.52 2.58
C GLN A 253 14.62 36.71 2.89
N ALA A 254 15.39 35.61 2.92
CA ALA A 254 16.83 35.68 3.13
C ALA A 254 17.60 36.21 1.91
N ALA A 255 17.16 35.87 0.70
CA ALA A 255 17.77 36.31 -0.55
C ALA A 255 17.46 37.78 -0.89
N HIS A 256 16.25 38.25 -0.52
CA HIS A 256 15.77 39.60 -0.81
C HIS A 256 15.24 40.34 0.44
N PRO A 257 16.09 40.64 1.44
CA PRO A 257 15.66 41.35 2.66
C PRO A 257 15.05 42.73 2.37
N GLU A 258 15.45 43.38 1.29
CA GLU A 258 14.91 44.65 0.80
C GLU A 258 13.44 44.56 0.37
N ARG A 259 12.94 43.33 0.15
CA ARG A 259 11.56 43.03 -0.22
C ARG A 259 10.78 42.38 0.90
N ALA A 260 11.29 42.50 2.14
CA ALA A 260 10.58 42.12 3.34
C ALA A 260 9.21 42.82 3.38
N GLY A 261 8.15 42.05 3.65
CA GLY A 261 6.77 42.56 3.63
C GLY A 261 6.12 42.61 2.24
N SER A 262 6.83 42.23 1.17
CA SER A 262 6.20 42.03 -0.14
C SER A 262 5.11 40.94 -0.09
N LYS A 263 4.12 41.09 -0.96
CA LYS A 263 3.11 40.05 -1.18
C LYS A 263 3.78 38.86 -1.85
N VAL A 264 3.97 37.77 -1.11
CA VAL A 264 4.53 36.53 -1.65
C VAL A 264 3.43 35.71 -2.29
N VAL A 265 3.61 35.36 -3.55
CA VAL A 265 2.66 34.60 -4.37
C VAL A 265 3.38 33.37 -4.91
N PHE A 266 2.74 32.20 -4.86
CA PHE A 266 3.29 30.98 -5.46
C PHE A 266 2.53 30.66 -6.75
N SER A 267 3.25 30.40 -7.83
CA SER A 267 2.68 29.89 -9.08
C SER A 267 2.99 28.40 -9.21
N VAL A 268 1.95 27.58 -9.38
CA VAL A 268 2.06 26.12 -9.31
C VAL A 268 1.52 25.49 -10.59
N PRO A 269 2.35 24.78 -11.37
CA PRO A 269 1.87 24.05 -12.53
C PRO A 269 1.05 22.85 -12.05
N THR A 270 -0.26 22.91 -12.27
CA THR A 270 -1.23 22.10 -11.53
C THR A 270 -1.99 21.14 -12.43
N GLY A 271 -1.91 19.85 -12.10
CA GLY A 271 -2.84 18.82 -12.57
C GLY A 271 -3.81 18.42 -11.45
N ASN A 272 -3.41 17.44 -10.62
CA ASN A 272 -4.24 16.83 -9.57
C ASN A 272 -4.39 17.64 -8.26
N PHE A 273 -4.13 18.94 -8.27
CA PHE A 273 -4.26 19.89 -7.13
C PHE A 273 -3.42 19.64 -5.88
N GLY A 274 -2.72 18.50 -5.75
CA GLY A 274 -2.03 18.15 -4.51
C GLY A 274 -0.92 19.13 -4.10
N ASP A 275 -0.12 19.58 -5.06
CA ASP A 275 0.98 20.53 -4.83
C ASP A 275 0.44 21.88 -4.34
N VAL A 276 -0.43 22.52 -5.11
CA VAL A 276 -0.98 23.83 -4.75
C VAL A 276 -1.85 23.76 -3.48
N LEU A 277 -2.47 22.61 -3.22
CA LEU A 277 -3.17 22.37 -1.95
C LEU A 277 -2.21 22.34 -0.76
N ALA A 278 -1.00 21.81 -0.90
CA ALA A 278 0.02 21.90 0.15
C ALA A 278 0.40 23.37 0.44
N GLY A 279 0.44 24.21 -0.60
CA GLY A 279 0.58 25.67 -0.43
C GLY A 279 -0.59 26.30 0.32
N TYR A 280 -1.81 25.82 0.07
CA TYR A 280 -3.00 26.23 0.82
C TYR A 280 -2.92 25.84 2.29
N TYR A 281 -2.47 24.61 2.60
CA TYR A 281 -2.20 24.21 3.98
C TYR A 281 -1.14 25.10 4.62
N ALA A 282 -0.01 25.37 3.95
CA ALA A 282 1.02 26.27 4.47
C ALA A 282 0.47 27.68 4.80
N LYS A 283 -0.36 28.24 3.90
CA LYS A 283 -1.07 29.51 4.14
C LYS A 283 -1.98 29.44 5.36
N ARG A 284 -2.81 28.38 5.46
CA ARG A 284 -3.73 28.16 6.58
C ARG A 284 -3.00 27.90 7.90
N MET A 285 -1.77 27.38 7.84
CA MET A 285 -0.89 27.22 9.00
C MET A 285 -0.28 28.54 9.48
N GLY A 286 -0.45 29.66 8.76
CA GLY A 286 0.07 30.97 9.16
C GLY A 286 1.26 31.47 8.35
N LEU A 287 1.74 30.71 7.34
CA LEU A 287 2.78 31.22 6.43
C LEU A 287 2.21 32.42 5.62
N PRO A 288 2.90 33.58 5.56
CA PRO A 288 2.38 34.80 4.91
C PRO A 288 2.32 34.73 3.37
N ILE A 289 1.47 33.85 2.84
CA ILE A 289 1.19 33.70 1.41
C ILE A 289 0.02 34.63 1.05
N HIS A 290 0.23 35.52 0.08
CA HIS A 290 -0.82 36.37 -0.46
C HIS A 290 -1.80 35.56 -1.32
N LYS A 291 -1.30 34.92 -2.38
CA LYS A 291 -2.10 34.11 -3.32
C LYS A 291 -1.36 32.87 -3.80
N LEU A 292 -2.14 31.90 -4.26
CA LEU A 292 -1.68 30.69 -4.94
C LEU A 292 -2.22 30.68 -6.38
N ILE A 293 -1.34 30.80 -7.38
CA ILE A 293 -1.72 30.77 -8.79
C ILE A 293 -1.77 29.31 -9.26
N VAL A 294 -2.93 28.89 -9.73
CA VAL A 294 -3.15 27.59 -10.37
C VAL A 294 -2.85 27.73 -11.86
N ALA A 295 -1.64 27.34 -12.27
CA ALA A 295 -1.23 27.36 -13.66
C ALA A 295 -1.60 26.04 -14.35
N THR A 296 -2.48 26.10 -15.34
CA THR A 296 -2.96 24.94 -16.12
C THR A 296 -2.49 25.04 -17.57
N ASN A 297 -2.42 23.91 -18.27
CA ASN A 297 -2.26 23.89 -19.73
C ASN A 297 -3.65 23.94 -20.39
N ALA A 298 -3.79 23.40 -21.61
CA ALA A 298 -5.08 23.33 -22.31
C ALA A 298 -6.17 22.53 -21.53
N ASN A 299 -5.77 21.67 -20.60
CA ASN A 299 -6.67 20.94 -19.69
C ASN A 299 -7.02 21.83 -18.49
N ASP A 300 -7.95 22.74 -18.70
CA ASP A 300 -8.14 23.98 -17.93
C ASP A 300 -9.26 23.94 -16.87
N ILE A 301 -9.73 22.74 -16.45
CA ILE A 301 -10.90 22.62 -15.56
C ILE A 301 -10.76 23.45 -14.27
N LEU A 302 -9.55 23.54 -13.72
CA LEU A 302 -9.28 24.35 -12.53
C LEU A 302 -9.27 25.85 -12.85
N HIS A 303 -8.71 26.26 -13.99
CA HIS A 303 -8.76 27.66 -14.40
C HIS A 303 -10.20 28.13 -14.60
N ARG A 304 -11.04 27.34 -15.29
CA ARG A 304 -12.47 27.64 -15.45
C ARG A 304 -13.21 27.73 -14.13
N PHE A 305 -12.89 26.87 -13.17
CA PHE A 305 -13.45 26.97 -11.82
C PHE A 305 -13.07 28.29 -11.14
N PHE A 306 -11.77 28.62 -11.05
CA PHE A 306 -11.33 29.83 -10.35
C PHE A 306 -11.69 31.12 -11.11
N ALA A 307 -11.82 31.07 -12.44
CA ALA A 307 -12.20 32.22 -13.25
C ALA A 307 -13.72 32.49 -13.21
N THR A 308 -14.55 31.45 -13.37
CA THR A 308 -16.00 31.61 -13.59
C THR A 308 -16.89 30.66 -12.78
N GLY A 309 -16.33 29.77 -11.96
CA GLY A 309 -17.07 28.76 -11.20
C GLY A 309 -17.41 27.49 -11.99
N ASP A 310 -16.92 27.34 -13.22
CA ASP A 310 -17.22 26.20 -14.08
C ASP A 310 -16.27 25.03 -13.81
N TYR A 311 -16.73 24.04 -13.05
CA TYR A 311 -16.04 22.77 -12.84
C TYR A 311 -16.77 21.62 -13.56
N SER A 312 -16.67 21.60 -14.89
CA SER A 312 -17.24 20.56 -15.76
C SER A 312 -16.16 19.79 -16.53
N ARG A 313 -16.37 18.49 -16.74
CA ARG A 313 -15.45 17.65 -17.51
C ARG A 313 -15.45 18.04 -19.00
N LYS A 314 -14.27 18.02 -19.62
CA LYS A 314 -14.05 18.11 -21.06
C LYS A 314 -13.17 16.95 -21.53
N ASN A 315 -13.02 16.76 -22.83
CA ASN A 315 -12.06 15.79 -23.35
C ASN A 315 -10.64 16.21 -23.00
N VAL A 316 -9.78 15.24 -22.66
CA VAL A 316 -8.36 15.49 -22.42
C VAL A 316 -7.69 15.84 -23.74
N VAL A 317 -6.86 16.89 -23.71
CA VAL A 317 -6.02 17.30 -24.83
C VAL A 317 -4.58 16.93 -24.48
N GLU A 318 -3.91 16.18 -25.35
CA GLU A 318 -2.48 15.90 -25.18
C GLU A 318 -1.67 17.19 -25.36
N THR A 319 -0.78 17.47 -24.42
CA THR A 319 0.07 18.66 -24.43
C THR A 319 1.54 18.33 -24.22
N TYR A 320 2.40 19.34 -24.41
CA TYR A 320 3.81 19.26 -24.04
C TYR A 320 4.05 19.07 -22.54
N ALA A 321 3.05 19.30 -21.68
CA ALA A 321 3.13 19.12 -20.22
C ALA A 321 2.23 17.95 -19.75
N PRO A 322 2.49 16.70 -20.17
CA PRO A 322 1.53 15.59 -20.08
C PRO A 322 1.14 15.17 -18.65
N SER A 323 1.95 15.53 -17.64
CA SER A 323 1.60 15.26 -16.23
C SER A 323 0.50 16.16 -15.67
N MET A 324 0.10 17.19 -16.43
CA MET A 324 -1.00 18.10 -16.12
C MET A 324 -2.25 17.80 -16.95
N ASP A 325 -2.18 16.86 -17.91
CA ASP A 325 -3.28 16.48 -18.79
C ASP A 325 -4.31 15.62 -18.04
N ILE A 326 -5.14 16.29 -17.23
CA ILE A 326 -6.11 15.65 -16.35
C ILE A 326 -7.52 16.21 -16.59
N GLN A 327 -8.52 15.34 -16.48
CA GLN A 327 -9.92 15.70 -16.63
C GLN A 327 -10.61 16.08 -15.32
N VAL A 328 -10.20 15.45 -14.21
CA VAL A 328 -10.72 15.69 -12.87
C VAL A 328 -9.53 15.76 -11.93
N SER A 329 -9.48 16.82 -11.13
CA SER A 329 -8.36 17.05 -10.24
C SER A 329 -8.59 16.38 -8.89
N SER A 330 -7.86 15.29 -8.62
CA SER A 330 -8.17 14.40 -7.48
C SER A 330 -8.19 15.11 -6.13
N ASN A 331 -7.20 15.96 -5.83
CA ASN A 331 -7.12 16.64 -4.53
C ASN A 331 -7.97 17.90 -4.43
N PHE A 332 -8.64 18.31 -5.51
CA PHE A 332 -9.53 19.46 -5.47
C PHE A 332 -10.72 19.21 -4.51
N GLU A 333 -11.12 17.95 -4.32
CA GLU A 333 -12.10 17.56 -3.31
C GLU A 333 -11.72 17.99 -1.88
N ARG A 334 -10.44 17.93 -1.50
CA ARG A 334 -9.98 18.42 -0.18
C ARG A 334 -10.19 19.92 -0.04
N TYR A 335 -9.98 20.67 -1.12
CA TYR A 335 -10.24 22.10 -1.09
C TYR A 335 -11.74 22.41 -1.04
N LEU A 336 -12.55 21.66 -1.80
CA LEU A 336 -14.01 21.76 -1.74
C LEU A 336 -14.55 21.51 -0.32
N PHE A 337 -13.93 20.62 0.47
CA PHE A 337 -14.28 20.44 1.87
C PHE A 337 -14.12 21.71 2.71
N TYR A 338 -12.99 22.42 2.57
CA TYR A 338 -12.82 23.70 3.27
C TYR A 338 -13.72 24.80 2.69
N LEU A 339 -13.96 24.80 1.38
CA LEU A 339 -14.85 25.75 0.74
C LEU A 339 -16.32 25.56 1.17
N ALA A 340 -16.72 24.32 1.46
CA ALA A 340 -18.01 23.96 2.04
C ALA A 340 -18.13 24.27 3.54
N GLY A 341 -17.13 24.91 4.16
CA GLY A 341 -17.12 25.13 5.61
C GLY A 341 -16.99 23.82 6.40
N GLN A 342 -16.26 22.84 5.86
CA GLN A 342 -16.05 21.51 6.46
C GLN A 342 -17.35 20.68 6.57
N ASP A 343 -18.35 20.91 5.70
CA ASP A 343 -19.55 20.08 5.61
C ASP A 343 -19.35 18.86 4.68
N PRO A 344 -19.18 17.64 5.22
CA PRO A 344 -18.97 16.45 4.41
C PRO A 344 -20.19 16.09 3.53
N ARG A 345 -21.40 16.49 3.93
CA ARG A 345 -22.62 16.19 3.16
C ARG A 345 -22.64 17.00 1.87
N GLN A 346 -22.23 18.27 1.94
CA GLN A 346 -22.15 19.14 0.77
C GLN A 346 -21.08 18.65 -0.22
N VAL A 347 -19.92 18.21 0.28
CA VAL A 347 -18.88 17.61 -0.56
C VAL A 347 -19.38 16.32 -1.22
N GLY A 348 -20.03 15.44 -0.46
CA GLY A 348 -20.65 14.23 -1.00
C GLY A 348 -21.66 14.53 -2.12
N ALA A 349 -22.49 15.56 -1.94
CA ALA A 349 -23.43 16.01 -2.97
C ALA A 349 -22.74 16.53 -4.24
N TRP A 350 -21.69 17.34 -4.11
CA TRP A 350 -20.91 17.81 -5.27
C TRP A 350 -20.19 16.67 -5.99
N MET A 351 -19.63 15.70 -5.26
CA MET A 351 -18.99 14.54 -5.88
C MET A 351 -20.00 13.64 -6.61
N ALA A 352 -21.23 13.53 -6.09
CA ALA A 352 -22.33 12.87 -6.79
C ALA A 352 -22.72 13.62 -8.07
N GLN A 353 -22.86 14.96 -8.04
CA GLN A 353 -23.12 15.77 -9.24
C GLN A 353 -22.04 15.57 -10.32
N LEU A 354 -20.76 15.58 -9.93
CA LEU A 354 -19.66 15.37 -10.86
C LEU A 354 -19.71 13.97 -11.50
N ARG A 355 -20.07 12.95 -10.73
CA ARG A 355 -20.20 11.57 -11.21
C ARG A 355 -21.38 11.44 -12.18
N ASP A 356 -22.54 11.98 -11.81
CA ASP A 356 -23.81 11.72 -12.50
C ASP A 356 -24.00 12.66 -13.71
N ASN A 357 -23.56 13.91 -13.58
CA ASN A 357 -23.79 14.97 -14.58
C ASN A 357 -22.51 15.51 -15.21
N GLY A 358 -21.33 15.04 -14.78
CA GLY A 358 -20.03 15.51 -15.30
C GLY A 358 -19.65 16.93 -14.88
N LYS A 359 -20.40 17.58 -13.98
CA LYS A 359 -20.14 18.95 -13.50
C LYS A 359 -20.50 19.14 -12.03
N ILE A 360 -19.85 20.11 -11.39
CA ILE A 360 -20.22 20.61 -10.05
C ILE A 360 -20.85 21.98 -10.21
N GLU A 361 -21.99 22.20 -9.55
CA GLU A 361 -22.61 23.53 -9.47
C GLU A 361 -22.21 24.19 -8.15
N ILE A 362 -21.52 25.33 -8.25
CA ILE A 362 -21.05 26.12 -7.12
C ILE A 362 -21.63 27.54 -7.21
N SER A 363 -22.00 28.11 -6.06
CA SER A 363 -22.54 29.46 -6.02
C SER A 363 -21.46 30.51 -6.31
N PRO A 364 -21.81 31.66 -6.93
CA PRO A 364 -20.86 32.75 -7.16
C PRO A 364 -20.17 33.25 -5.88
N SER A 365 -20.83 33.19 -4.73
CA SER A 365 -20.24 33.56 -3.43
C SER A 365 -19.09 32.65 -3.02
N LEU A 366 -19.21 31.33 -3.25
CA LEU A 366 -18.13 30.38 -2.98
C LEU A 366 -16.98 30.56 -3.97
N VAL A 367 -17.27 30.89 -5.24
CA VAL A 367 -16.21 31.24 -6.21
C VAL A 367 -15.41 32.45 -5.75
N GLN A 368 -16.08 33.50 -5.25
CA GLN A 368 -15.41 34.69 -4.73
C GLN A 368 -14.53 34.39 -3.50
N ILE A 369 -14.99 33.52 -2.61
CA ILE A 369 -14.16 33.03 -1.49
C ILE A 369 -12.93 32.32 -2.02
N ALA A 370 -13.10 31.44 -3.03
CA ALA A 370 -11.99 30.74 -3.63
C ALA A 370 -10.98 31.66 -4.32
N GLN A 371 -11.46 32.72 -4.98
CA GLN A 371 -10.63 33.77 -5.57
C GLN A 371 -9.90 34.63 -4.53
N GLY A 372 -10.27 34.56 -3.25
CA GLY A 372 -9.53 35.20 -2.16
C GLY A 372 -8.19 34.50 -1.87
N ASP A 373 -8.16 33.17 -2.01
CA ASP A 373 -6.97 32.36 -1.78
C ASP A 373 -6.16 32.11 -3.05
N PHE A 374 -6.86 31.95 -4.17
CA PHE A 374 -6.28 31.51 -5.41
C PHE A 374 -6.35 32.56 -6.51
N ASP A 375 -5.48 32.38 -7.49
CA ASP A 375 -5.58 32.94 -8.83
C ASP A 375 -5.43 31.78 -9.82
N SER A 376 -5.63 32.01 -11.11
CA SER A 376 -5.41 30.96 -12.09
C SER A 376 -5.05 31.51 -13.46
N CYS A 377 -4.37 30.68 -14.25
CA CYS A 377 -4.00 31.00 -15.62
C CYS A 377 -3.96 29.72 -16.44
N ALA A 378 -4.63 29.71 -17.60
CA ALA A 378 -4.46 28.68 -18.62
C ALA A 378 -3.42 29.15 -19.64
N VAL A 379 -2.40 28.33 -19.87
CA VAL A 379 -1.25 28.65 -20.72
C VAL A 379 -1.29 27.77 -21.97
N GLY A 380 -1.16 28.41 -23.13
CA GLY A 380 -1.21 27.74 -24.44
C GLY A 380 0.09 27.01 -24.79
N GLN A 381 0.02 26.03 -25.69
CA GLN A 381 1.19 25.25 -26.11
C GLN A 381 2.29 26.09 -26.79
N SER A 382 1.89 27.06 -27.63
CA SER A 382 2.85 27.98 -28.26
C SER A 382 3.56 28.85 -27.23
N GLU A 383 2.84 29.30 -26.21
CA GLU A 383 3.40 30.09 -25.12
C GLU A 383 4.38 29.28 -24.26
N ILE A 384 4.08 28.01 -23.98
CA ILE A 384 5.01 27.09 -23.30
C ILE A 384 6.34 27.03 -24.06
N ILE A 385 6.30 26.83 -25.39
CA ILE A 385 7.49 26.79 -26.24
C ILE A 385 8.24 28.13 -26.21
N ASP A 386 7.53 29.24 -26.36
CA ASP A 386 8.11 30.59 -26.33
C ASP A 386 8.83 30.87 -25.01
N ILE A 387 8.26 30.46 -23.88
CA ILE A 387 8.86 30.64 -22.55
C ILE A 387 10.13 29.79 -22.41
N ILE A 388 10.12 28.54 -22.85
CA ILE A 388 11.33 27.70 -22.85
C ILE A 388 12.42 28.36 -23.70
N GLN A 389 12.09 28.84 -24.90
CA GLN A 389 13.04 29.48 -25.80
C GLN A 389 13.62 30.79 -25.20
N ARG A 390 12.75 31.65 -24.64
CA ARG A 390 13.13 32.93 -24.04
C ARG A 390 14.03 32.73 -22.83
N THR A 391 13.68 31.81 -21.93
CA THR A 391 14.47 31.54 -20.71
C THR A 391 15.82 30.91 -21.05
N ALA A 392 15.85 29.98 -22.01
CA ALA A 392 17.11 29.39 -22.50
C ALA A 392 18.04 30.46 -23.11
N SER A 393 17.50 31.36 -23.93
CA SER A 393 18.31 32.35 -24.67
C SER A 393 18.75 33.53 -23.79
N ALA A 394 17.81 34.13 -23.04
CA ALA A 394 18.05 35.36 -22.29
C ALA A 394 18.67 35.10 -20.91
N ARG A 395 18.35 33.96 -20.28
CA ARG A 395 18.76 33.65 -18.89
C ARG A 395 19.72 32.48 -18.79
N LYS A 396 20.00 31.78 -19.90
CA LYS A 396 20.78 30.52 -19.91
C LYS A 396 20.21 29.49 -18.93
N TYR A 397 18.89 29.54 -18.70
CA TYR A 397 18.16 28.69 -17.78
C TYR A 397 17.06 27.98 -18.55
N ILE A 398 17.08 26.64 -18.58
CA ILE A 398 16.17 25.85 -19.40
C ILE A 398 15.06 25.27 -18.52
N LEU A 399 13.83 25.71 -18.77
CA LEU A 399 12.64 25.16 -18.13
C LEU A 399 12.16 23.90 -18.86
N CYS A 400 11.64 22.93 -18.10
CA CYS A 400 10.78 21.90 -18.67
C CYS A 400 9.39 22.49 -19.00
N PRO A 401 8.56 21.84 -19.85
CA PRO A 401 7.26 22.39 -20.24
C PRO A 401 6.30 22.66 -19.08
N HIS A 402 6.30 21.85 -18.02
CA HIS A 402 5.48 22.09 -16.83
C HIS A 402 5.93 23.33 -16.08
N SER A 403 7.24 23.50 -15.92
CA SER A 403 7.82 24.66 -15.24
C SER A 403 7.60 25.93 -16.05
N ALA A 404 7.67 25.84 -17.38
CA ALA A 404 7.34 26.94 -18.30
C ALA A 404 5.88 27.40 -18.17
N THR A 405 4.93 26.49 -17.95
CA THR A 405 3.53 26.84 -17.66
C THR A 405 3.39 27.68 -16.39
N SER A 406 4.06 27.29 -15.30
CA SER A 406 4.06 28.09 -14.06
C SER A 406 4.75 29.45 -14.23
N TYR A 407 5.85 29.46 -14.99
CA TYR A 407 6.62 30.67 -15.25
C TYR A 407 5.79 31.67 -16.08
N ALA A 408 5.12 31.22 -17.14
CA ALA A 408 4.21 32.02 -17.94
C ALA A 408 3.11 32.65 -17.07
N ALA A 409 2.42 31.84 -16.25
CA ALA A 409 1.40 32.31 -15.33
C ALA A 409 1.94 33.34 -14.32
N SER A 410 3.21 33.20 -13.91
CA SER A 410 3.89 34.17 -13.05
C SER A 410 4.11 35.51 -13.74
N LEU A 411 4.51 35.50 -15.01
CA LEU A 411 4.64 36.72 -15.82
C LEU A 411 3.29 37.41 -15.99
N HIS A 412 2.24 36.69 -16.38
CA HIS A 412 0.88 37.22 -16.49
C HIS A 412 0.39 37.85 -15.17
N TYR A 413 0.70 37.21 -14.04
CA TYR A 413 0.36 37.74 -12.74
C TYR A 413 1.13 39.03 -12.42
N LEU A 414 2.42 39.07 -12.72
CA LEU A 414 3.24 40.26 -12.49
C LEU A 414 2.89 41.42 -13.42
N GLU A 415 2.35 41.15 -14.61
CA GLU A 415 1.87 42.18 -15.55
C GLU A 415 0.56 42.83 -15.07
N LYS A 416 -0.30 42.10 -14.35
CA LYS A 416 -1.60 42.61 -13.88
C LYS A 416 -1.57 43.28 -12.51
N VAL A 417 -0.52 43.07 -11.70
CA VAL A 417 -0.42 43.72 -10.38
C VAL A 417 -0.07 45.20 -10.51
N ALA A 418 -0.71 46.04 -9.70
CA ALA A 418 -0.51 47.49 -9.73
C ALA A 418 0.90 47.91 -9.30
N ASP A 419 1.51 47.16 -8.39
CA ASP A 419 2.87 47.42 -7.90
C ASP A 419 3.70 46.13 -7.88
N ARG A 420 4.56 46.03 -8.89
CA ARG A 420 5.51 44.93 -9.05
C ARG A 420 6.61 44.97 -7.98
N SER A 421 6.97 46.15 -7.47
CA SER A 421 8.05 46.29 -6.49
C SER A 421 7.67 45.68 -5.13
N SER A 422 6.39 45.70 -4.77
CA SER A 422 5.84 45.09 -3.55
C SER A 422 5.28 43.67 -3.74
N THR A 423 5.57 43.01 -4.86
CA THR A 423 5.10 41.65 -5.17
C THR A 423 6.27 40.74 -5.53
N SER A 424 6.32 39.56 -4.91
CA SER A 424 7.32 38.53 -5.19
C SER A 424 6.62 37.23 -5.57
N VAL A 425 6.92 36.70 -6.76
CA VAL A 425 6.34 35.44 -7.24
C VAL A 425 7.39 34.33 -7.20
N ILE A 426 7.03 33.21 -6.60
CA ILE A 426 7.81 31.96 -6.61
C ILE A 426 7.13 30.99 -7.59
N SER A 427 7.77 30.72 -8.73
CA SER A 427 7.32 29.75 -9.72
C SER A 427 7.89 28.37 -9.42
N LEU A 428 7.03 27.35 -9.31
CA LEU A 428 7.49 25.98 -9.02
C LEU A 428 7.99 25.29 -10.30
N ALA A 429 9.25 24.85 -10.29
CA ALA A 429 9.81 24.02 -11.33
C ALA A 429 9.77 22.54 -10.95
N THR A 430 8.81 21.82 -11.53
CA THR A 430 8.37 20.50 -11.05
C THR A 430 9.10 19.31 -11.66
N ALA A 431 9.89 19.52 -12.71
CA ALA A 431 10.70 18.48 -13.33
C ALA A 431 11.94 19.08 -14.03
N HIS A 432 13.02 18.30 -14.07
CA HIS A 432 14.22 18.69 -14.80
C HIS A 432 13.97 18.66 -16.32
N PRO A 433 14.52 19.59 -17.12
CA PRO A 433 14.29 19.65 -18.58
C PRO A 433 14.67 18.36 -19.33
N ALA A 434 15.70 17.63 -18.87
CA ALA A 434 16.11 16.35 -19.45
C ALA A 434 15.00 15.28 -19.49
N LYS A 435 13.98 15.37 -18.61
CA LYS A 435 12.84 14.44 -18.63
C LYS A 435 11.91 14.64 -19.83
N PHE A 436 11.96 15.83 -20.45
CA PHE A 436 11.11 16.24 -21.57
C PHE A 436 11.98 16.77 -22.72
N SER A 437 13.03 16.02 -23.02
CA SER A 437 14.11 16.43 -23.94
C SER A 437 13.62 16.75 -25.36
N ASP A 438 12.59 16.05 -25.87
CA ASP A 438 12.02 16.32 -27.18
C ASP A 438 11.39 17.72 -27.27
N THR A 439 10.55 18.07 -26.30
CA THR A 439 9.95 19.41 -26.21
C THR A 439 11.01 20.50 -26.06
N VAL A 440 12.03 20.26 -25.22
CA VAL A 440 13.12 21.21 -25.03
C VAL A 440 13.92 21.39 -26.32
N LYS A 441 14.20 20.31 -27.04
CA LYS A 441 14.88 20.35 -28.35
C LYS A 441 14.05 21.09 -29.38
N GLN A 442 12.74 20.89 -29.40
CA GLN A 442 11.84 21.62 -30.28
C GLN A 442 11.88 23.13 -29.99
N ALA A 443 11.90 23.54 -28.72
CA ALA A 443 11.90 24.96 -28.33
C ALA A 443 13.26 25.65 -28.51
N THR A 444 14.36 24.93 -28.28
CA THR A 444 15.71 25.53 -28.19
C THR A 444 16.63 25.16 -29.35
N GLY A 445 16.26 24.15 -30.16
CA GLY A 445 17.09 23.57 -31.20
C GLY A 445 18.15 22.58 -30.69
N ALA A 446 18.33 22.42 -29.38
CA ALA A 446 19.34 21.56 -28.77
C ALA A 446 18.75 20.68 -27.65
N LEU A 447 19.36 19.52 -27.41
CA LEU A 447 18.99 18.71 -26.25
C LEU A 447 19.45 19.41 -24.96
N PRO A 448 18.69 19.31 -23.85
CA PRO A 448 19.16 19.76 -22.55
C PRO A 448 20.37 18.93 -22.10
N ALA A 449 21.20 19.49 -21.23
CA ALA A 449 22.21 18.70 -20.53
C ALA A 449 21.54 17.63 -19.67
N PHE A 450 22.03 16.40 -19.75
CA PHE A 450 21.55 15.31 -18.92
C PHE A 450 22.37 15.26 -17.63
N PRO A 451 21.73 15.18 -16.45
CA PRO A 451 22.42 14.84 -15.22
C PRO A 451 23.10 13.48 -15.34
N ALA A 452 24.30 13.33 -14.77
CA ALA A 452 25.09 12.09 -14.86
C ALA A 452 24.31 10.84 -14.43
N ALA A 453 23.41 10.96 -13.44
CA ALA A 453 22.55 9.85 -13.01
C ALA A 453 21.52 9.42 -14.08
N LEU A 454 21.01 10.36 -14.90
CA LEU A 454 20.15 10.03 -16.04
C LEU A 454 20.97 9.46 -17.20
N GLU A 455 22.15 10.02 -17.50
CA GLU A 455 23.03 9.47 -18.54
C GLU A 455 23.40 8.01 -18.25
N ALA A 456 23.76 7.72 -16.99
CA ALA A 456 24.19 6.40 -16.54
C ALA A 456 23.13 5.30 -16.68
N ILE A 457 21.84 5.64 -16.88
CA ILE A 457 20.77 4.65 -17.05
C ILE A 457 20.34 4.46 -18.51
N LEU A 458 20.69 5.36 -19.43
CA LEU A 458 20.20 5.30 -20.83
C LEU A 458 20.63 4.01 -21.53
N ASP A 459 21.87 3.56 -21.31
CA ASP A 459 22.42 2.35 -21.93
C ASP A 459 22.24 1.08 -21.09
N LYS A 460 21.63 1.17 -19.90
CA LYS A 460 21.44 -0.01 -19.05
C LYS A 460 20.39 -0.98 -19.61
N PRO A 461 20.55 -2.28 -19.38
CA PRO A 461 19.53 -3.27 -19.70
C PRO A 461 18.25 -2.99 -18.91
N THR A 462 17.11 -3.21 -19.56
CA THR A 462 15.78 -3.00 -18.99
C THR A 462 15.16 -4.32 -18.56
N SER A 463 14.47 -4.33 -17.41
CA SER A 463 13.69 -5.44 -16.89
C SER A 463 12.22 -5.04 -16.76
N PHE A 464 11.34 -5.75 -17.48
CA PHE A 464 9.89 -5.59 -17.38
C PHE A 464 9.18 -6.83 -17.92
N VAL A 465 7.91 -6.99 -17.55
CA VAL A 465 7.02 -8.03 -18.09
C VAL A 465 6.04 -7.39 -19.07
N THR A 466 5.79 -8.02 -20.21
CA THR A 466 4.75 -7.58 -21.15
C THR A 466 3.41 -8.22 -20.81
N SER A 467 2.31 -7.46 -20.90
CA SER A 467 0.96 -7.97 -20.66
C SER A 467 -0.07 -7.41 -21.63
N PRO A 468 -1.11 -8.18 -22.02
CA PRO A 468 -2.31 -7.63 -22.63
C PRO A 468 -2.98 -6.59 -21.72
N ALA A 469 -3.76 -5.68 -22.32
CA ALA A 469 -4.54 -4.68 -21.60
C ALA A 469 -5.82 -5.27 -20.96
N THR A 470 -5.68 -6.24 -20.06
CA THR A 470 -6.82 -6.82 -19.32
C THR A 470 -6.52 -7.01 -17.85
N ALA A 471 -7.50 -6.76 -16.97
CA ALA A 471 -7.32 -6.97 -15.53
C ALA A 471 -7.02 -8.43 -15.16
N ALA A 472 -7.58 -9.40 -15.89
CA ALA A 472 -7.29 -10.81 -15.69
C ALA A 472 -5.81 -11.16 -15.90
N SER A 473 -5.17 -10.57 -16.93
CA SER A 473 -3.75 -10.81 -17.19
C SER A 473 -2.84 -10.22 -16.11
N ILE A 474 -3.13 -9.00 -15.66
CA ILE A 474 -2.38 -8.36 -14.57
C ILE A 474 -2.62 -9.10 -13.24
N ALA A 475 -3.86 -9.53 -12.97
CA ALA A 475 -4.17 -10.34 -11.80
C ALA A 475 -3.38 -11.64 -11.76
N ALA A 476 -3.18 -12.30 -12.91
CA ALA A 476 -2.37 -13.52 -13.00
C ALA A 476 -0.90 -13.27 -12.63
N ILE A 477 -0.30 -12.17 -13.11
CA ILE A 477 1.07 -11.76 -12.76
C ILE A 477 1.22 -11.57 -11.24
N LEU A 478 0.30 -10.83 -10.62
CA LEU A 478 0.30 -10.59 -9.17
C LEU A 478 0.09 -11.90 -8.40
N ASP A 479 -0.81 -12.77 -8.86
CA ASP A 479 -1.08 -14.09 -8.27
C ASP A 479 0.15 -15.00 -8.29
N ASP A 480 0.88 -15.04 -9.40
CA ASP A 480 2.07 -15.88 -9.53
C ASP A 480 3.21 -15.36 -8.65
N HIS A 481 3.38 -14.03 -8.57
CA HIS A 481 4.31 -13.42 -7.62
C HIS A 481 3.93 -13.73 -6.17
N TRP A 482 2.66 -13.54 -5.81
CA TRP A 482 2.16 -13.83 -4.46
C TRP A 482 2.37 -15.31 -4.09
N ARG A 483 2.13 -16.25 -5.02
CA ARG A 483 2.41 -17.67 -4.81
C ARG A 483 3.89 -17.94 -4.59
N ALA A 484 4.77 -17.31 -5.38
CA ALA A 484 6.21 -17.45 -5.21
C ALA A 484 6.67 -16.94 -3.83
N GLN A 485 6.15 -15.80 -3.40
CA GLN A 485 6.42 -15.26 -2.05
C GLN A 485 5.86 -16.14 -0.95
N MET A 486 4.65 -16.66 -1.08
CA MET A 486 4.08 -17.57 -0.10
C MET A 486 4.92 -18.84 0.02
N ARG A 487 5.42 -19.40 -1.10
CA ARG A 487 6.35 -20.55 -1.07
C ARG A 487 7.66 -20.22 -0.34
N GLN A 488 8.27 -19.07 -0.64
CA GLN A 488 9.49 -18.63 0.07
C GLN A 488 9.24 -18.33 1.55
N GLY A 489 8.11 -17.72 1.89
CA GLY A 489 7.70 -17.44 3.26
C GLY A 489 7.38 -18.72 4.04
N LEU A 490 6.77 -19.71 3.39
CA LEU A 490 6.56 -21.05 3.93
C LEU A 490 7.91 -21.74 4.21
N GLU A 491 8.86 -21.69 3.28
CA GLU A 491 10.23 -22.20 3.49
C GLU A 491 10.97 -21.49 4.64
N THR A 492 10.83 -20.17 4.74
CA THR A 492 11.46 -19.36 5.81
C THR A 492 10.82 -19.61 7.17
N SER A 493 9.49 -19.60 7.25
CA SER A 493 8.74 -19.89 8.48
C SER A 493 8.97 -21.31 9.01
N THR A 494 9.14 -22.28 8.10
CA THR A 494 9.56 -23.63 8.45
C THR A 494 10.92 -23.57 9.10
N HIS A 495 11.90 -22.95 8.44
CA HIS A 495 13.26 -22.84 8.98
C HIS A 495 13.31 -22.14 10.35
N GLU A 496 12.57 -21.04 10.52
CA GLU A 496 12.47 -20.32 11.80
C GLU A 496 11.93 -21.18 12.94
N LEU A 497 10.94 -22.04 12.68
CA LEU A 497 10.39 -22.92 13.70
C LEU A 497 11.47 -23.88 14.22
N PHE A 498 12.20 -24.53 13.33
CA PHE A 498 13.24 -25.49 13.71
C PHE A 498 14.42 -24.79 14.40
N GLU A 499 14.82 -23.62 13.91
CA GLU A 499 15.83 -22.78 14.57
C GLU A 499 15.41 -22.41 16.00
N LYS A 500 14.21 -21.86 16.18
CA LYS A 500 13.73 -21.40 17.50
C LYS A 500 13.40 -22.55 18.45
N TYR A 501 12.92 -23.68 17.94
CA TYR A 501 12.44 -24.78 18.77
C TYR A 501 13.54 -25.74 19.21
N CYS A 502 14.43 -26.13 18.29
CA CYS A 502 15.47 -27.13 18.52
C CYS A 502 16.88 -26.69 18.09
N GLY A 503 17.06 -25.44 17.67
CA GLY A 503 18.38 -24.89 17.33
C GLY A 503 18.93 -25.34 15.99
N LEU A 504 18.12 -26.01 15.15
CA LEU A 504 18.59 -26.55 13.87
C LEU A 504 18.63 -25.45 12.81
N THR A 505 19.81 -24.88 12.58
CA THR A 505 20.03 -23.76 11.65
C THR A 505 20.49 -24.18 10.26
N ASP A 506 21.07 -25.38 10.09
CA ASP A 506 21.50 -25.88 8.78
C ASP A 506 20.32 -26.40 7.96
N LYS A 507 20.02 -25.71 6.85
CA LYS A 507 18.93 -26.08 5.92
C LYS A 507 19.16 -27.42 5.22
N THR A 508 20.41 -27.79 4.98
CA THR A 508 20.78 -29.07 4.34
C THR A 508 20.51 -30.23 5.28
N GLU A 509 20.91 -30.05 6.55
CA GLU A 509 20.65 -31.02 7.61
C GLU A 509 19.15 -31.19 7.86
N LEU A 510 18.41 -30.09 7.99
CA LEU A 510 16.95 -30.11 8.12
C LEU A 510 16.29 -30.85 6.96
N ARG A 511 16.72 -30.59 5.72
CA ARG A 511 16.18 -31.26 4.54
C ARG A 511 16.47 -32.77 4.55
N ALA A 512 17.65 -33.18 5.00
CA ALA A 512 18.02 -34.59 5.11
C ALA A 512 17.15 -35.32 6.16
N ILE A 513 16.99 -34.73 7.35
CA ILE A 513 16.14 -35.28 8.42
C ILE A 513 14.69 -35.37 7.95
N ALA A 514 14.16 -34.29 7.39
CA ALA A 514 12.78 -34.26 6.93
C ALA A 514 12.50 -35.27 5.81
N THR A 515 13.44 -35.48 4.89
CA THR A 515 13.32 -36.50 3.83
C THR A 515 13.30 -37.92 4.40
N ARG A 516 14.12 -38.19 5.42
CA ARG A 516 14.13 -39.49 6.12
C ARG A 516 12.81 -39.74 6.86
N VAL A 517 12.38 -38.75 7.65
CA VAL A 517 11.11 -38.78 8.39
C VAL A 517 9.92 -38.95 7.43
N GLN A 518 9.92 -38.25 6.30
CA GLN A 518 8.90 -38.40 5.27
C GLN A 518 8.78 -39.85 4.79
N LYS A 519 9.91 -40.49 4.45
CA LYS A 519 9.92 -41.86 3.94
C LYS A 519 9.30 -42.83 4.96
N GLN A 520 9.68 -42.73 6.22
CA GLN A 520 9.14 -43.56 7.31
C GLN A 520 7.66 -43.23 7.59
N ALA A 521 7.27 -41.97 7.53
CA ALA A 521 5.89 -41.55 7.75
C ALA A 521 4.94 -42.08 6.66
N LEU A 522 5.41 -42.21 5.43
CA LEU A 522 4.64 -42.84 4.35
C LEU A 522 4.39 -44.34 4.59
N GLU A 523 5.24 -45.01 5.37
CA GLU A 523 5.04 -46.40 5.81
C GLU A 523 3.99 -46.51 6.92
N VAL A 524 3.88 -45.49 7.79
CA VAL A 524 2.81 -45.39 8.80
C VAL A 524 1.45 -45.18 8.13
N PHE A 525 1.34 -44.15 7.30
CA PHE A 525 0.17 -43.94 6.45
C PHE A 525 0.55 -43.06 5.25
N PRO A 526 0.20 -43.44 4.01
CA PRO A 526 0.65 -42.73 2.80
C PRO A 526 -0.19 -41.47 2.51
N TYR A 527 -0.32 -40.56 3.48
CA TYR A 527 -1.05 -39.31 3.26
C TYR A 527 -0.32 -38.42 2.25
N ARG A 528 -1.11 -37.79 1.38
CA ARG A 528 -0.60 -36.84 0.38
C ARG A 528 0.12 -35.64 1.00
N CYS A 529 -0.35 -35.16 2.16
CA CYS A 529 0.35 -34.10 2.89
C CYS A 529 1.77 -34.52 3.34
N ILE A 530 2.01 -35.82 3.54
CA ILE A 530 3.34 -36.36 3.84
C ILE A 530 4.17 -36.41 2.56
N GLN A 531 3.61 -36.91 1.45
CA GLN A 531 4.28 -36.93 0.14
C GLN A 531 4.76 -35.55 -0.31
N GLU A 532 4.01 -34.51 0.05
CA GLU A 532 4.30 -33.12 -0.31
C GLU A 532 5.03 -32.34 0.79
N MET A 533 5.57 -33.03 1.81
CA MET A 533 6.32 -32.40 2.92
C MET A 533 5.54 -31.35 3.71
N ARG A 534 4.21 -31.31 3.59
CA ARG A 534 3.36 -30.31 4.26
C ARG A 534 3.35 -30.46 5.78
N PHE A 535 3.79 -31.60 6.30
CA PHE A 535 3.95 -31.82 7.75
C PHE A 535 5.02 -30.92 8.38
N MET A 536 5.94 -30.35 7.59
CA MET A 536 6.92 -29.39 8.11
C MET A 536 6.31 -28.02 8.39
N LEU A 537 5.11 -27.74 7.87
CA LEU A 537 4.49 -26.43 7.93
C LEU A 537 3.62 -26.29 9.20
N PRO A 538 3.81 -25.26 10.04
CA PRO A 538 2.90 -24.95 11.14
C PRO A 538 1.64 -24.28 10.59
N ARG A 539 0.68 -25.09 10.14
CA ARG A 539 -0.52 -24.64 9.43
C ARG A 539 -1.45 -23.76 10.28
N MET A 540 -1.47 -23.97 11.60
CA MET A 540 -2.27 -23.20 12.54
C MET A 540 -1.87 -21.72 12.53
N ARG A 541 -0.58 -21.41 12.35
CA ARG A 541 -0.06 -20.03 12.32
C ARG A 541 -0.58 -19.19 11.14
N PHE A 542 -1.03 -19.84 10.07
CA PHE A 542 -1.57 -19.17 8.89
C PHE A 542 -3.10 -19.02 8.92
N LEU A 543 -3.74 -19.36 10.03
CA LEU A 543 -5.17 -19.10 10.20
C LEU A 543 -5.41 -17.61 10.44
N PRO A 544 -6.48 -17.02 9.85
CA PRO A 544 -6.92 -15.67 10.19
C PRO A 544 -7.16 -15.47 11.70
N TYR A 545 -7.44 -16.56 12.42
CA TYR A 545 -7.76 -16.58 13.85
C TYR A 545 -6.55 -16.84 14.76
N TYR A 546 -5.33 -16.92 14.23
CA TYR A 546 -4.17 -17.34 15.03
C TYR A 546 -3.86 -16.40 16.21
N ASN A 547 -3.96 -15.08 16.01
CA ASN A 547 -3.76 -14.12 17.10
C ASN A 547 -4.74 -14.35 18.27
N ARG A 548 -5.99 -14.72 17.97
CA ARG A 548 -6.99 -15.08 18.97
C ARG A 548 -6.62 -16.36 19.72
N ILE A 549 -5.98 -17.32 19.05
CA ILE A 549 -5.41 -18.51 19.72
C ILE A 549 -4.30 -18.08 20.68
N LEU A 550 -3.41 -17.17 20.24
CA LEU A 550 -2.25 -16.71 21.01
C LEU A 550 -2.59 -15.85 22.24
N GLU A 551 -3.75 -15.20 22.28
CA GLU A 551 -4.19 -14.42 23.46
C GLU A 551 -4.12 -15.27 24.74
N ASN A 552 -3.28 -14.90 25.71
CA ASN A 552 -3.07 -15.66 26.94
C ASN A 552 -2.75 -17.16 26.74
N VAL A 553 -2.07 -17.51 25.63
CA VAL A 553 -1.82 -18.92 25.25
C VAL A 553 -1.06 -19.74 26.29
N ALA A 554 -0.21 -19.10 27.11
CA ALA A 554 0.47 -19.74 28.23
C ALA A 554 -0.49 -20.44 29.21
N ASN A 555 -1.73 -19.94 29.33
CA ASN A 555 -2.76 -20.45 30.23
C ASN A 555 -3.85 -21.26 29.51
N LYS A 556 -3.80 -21.39 28.18
CA LYS A 556 -4.79 -22.13 27.39
C LYS A 556 -4.42 -23.60 27.26
N LYS A 557 -5.43 -24.47 27.33
CA LYS A 557 -5.34 -25.88 26.98
C LYS A 557 -5.76 -26.08 25.53
N VAL A 558 -4.86 -26.61 24.71
CA VAL A 558 -5.04 -26.73 23.26
C VAL A 558 -5.00 -28.19 22.84
N LEU A 559 -5.97 -28.60 22.03
CA LEU A 559 -6.04 -29.90 21.38
C LEU A 559 -5.83 -29.76 19.87
N ASP A 560 -4.87 -30.49 19.31
CA ASP A 560 -4.66 -30.63 17.86
C ASP A 560 -5.12 -32.02 17.41
N ILE A 561 -6.19 -32.08 16.61
CA ILE A 561 -6.78 -33.32 16.10
C ILE A 561 -6.24 -33.63 14.70
N GLY A 562 -5.66 -34.83 14.55
CA GLY A 562 -4.92 -35.20 13.35
C GLY A 562 -3.55 -34.52 13.31
N CYS A 563 -2.91 -34.43 14.49
CA CYS A 563 -1.69 -33.65 14.69
C CYS A 563 -0.48 -34.18 13.92
N CYS A 564 -0.52 -35.43 13.42
CA CYS A 564 0.57 -36.05 12.68
C CYS A 564 1.90 -35.96 13.47
N MET A 565 2.95 -35.35 12.92
CA MET A 565 4.23 -35.15 13.62
C MET A 565 4.19 -34.10 14.75
N GLY A 566 3.07 -33.39 14.96
CA GLY A 566 2.90 -32.39 16.03
C GLY A 566 3.62 -31.07 15.78
N THR A 567 3.76 -30.65 14.52
CA THR A 567 4.43 -29.40 14.12
C THR A 567 3.74 -28.16 14.68
N ASP A 568 2.41 -28.12 14.62
CA ASP A 568 1.61 -26.98 15.11
C ASP A 568 1.73 -26.80 16.63
N LEU A 569 1.78 -27.90 17.40
CA LEU A 569 2.00 -27.86 18.84
C LEU A 569 3.37 -27.27 19.19
N ARG A 570 4.40 -27.56 18.40
CA ARG A 570 5.75 -27.03 18.63
C ARG A 570 5.87 -25.57 18.25
N GLN A 571 5.15 -25.15 17.21
CA GLN A 571 5.00 -23.73 16.90
C GLN A 571 4.32 -22.98 18.05
N LEU A 572 3.26 -23.53 18.66
CA LEU A 572 2.63 -22.91 19.83
C LEU A 572 3.61 -22.76 21.00
N ILE A 573 4.52 -23.71 21.20
CA ILE A 573 5.57 -23.60 22.23
C ILE A 573 6.53 -22.44 21.91
N VAL A 574 6.97 -22.31 20.66
CA VAL A 574 7.79 -21.16 20.22
C VAL A 574 7.05 -19.84 20.45
N ASP A 575 5.73 -19.84 20.27
CA ASP A 575 4.86 -18.67 20.45
C ASP A 575 4.39 -18.47 21.90
N GLY A 576 4.95 -19.21 22.87
CA GLY A 576 4.77 -18.97 24.31
C GLY A 576 3.73 -19.84 25.03
N ALA A 577 3.23 -20.90 24.40
CA ALA A 577 2.33 -21.86 25.05
C ALA A 577 3.06 -22.73 26.06
N ASN A 578 2.38 -23.08 27.16
CA ASN A 578 2.91 -24.04 28.13
C ASN A 578 2.83 -25.47 27.55
N PRO A 579 3.95 -26.20 27.37
CA PRO A 579 3.93 -27.53 26.76
C PRO A 579 3.01 -28.53 27.47
N SER A 580 2.85 -28.43 28.80
CA SER A 580 1.99 -29.32 29.58
C SER A 580 0.49 -29.15 29.29
N ASN A 581 0.10 -28.04 28.67
CA ASN A 581 -1.28 -27.74 28.30
C ASN A 581 -1.60 -28.15 26.85
N LEU A 582 -0.63 -28.67 26.11
CA LEU A 582 -0.77 -29.03 24.72
C LEU A 582 -1.01 -30.53 24.58
N VAL A 583 -2.07 -30.88 23.83
CA VAL A 583 -2.43 -32.26 23.53
C VAL A 583 -2.53 -32.44 22.02
N GLY A 584 -1.78 -33.40 21.49
CA GLY A 584 -1.93 -33.89 20.12
C GLY A 584 -2.66 -35.21 20.12
N VAL A 585 -3.62 -35.39 19.22
CA VAL A 585 -4.29 -36.67 19.01
C VAL A 585 -4.20 -37.08 17.54
N ASP A 586 -3.91 -38.35 17.31
CA ASP A 586 -3.92 -38.96 15.99
C ASP A 586 -4.39 -40.43 16.09
N VAL A 587 -4.84 -41.00 14.98
CA VAL A 587 -5.29 -42.39 14.93
C VAL A 587 -4.12 -43.38 14.84
N ALA A 588 -2.94 -42.90 14.43
CA ALA A 588 -1.72 -43.71 14.34
C ALA A 588 -0.61 -43.14 15.23
N ASP A 589 -0.02 -43.99 16.07
CA ASP A 589 1.03 -43.61 17.03
C ASP A 589 2.41 -43.41 16.40
N GLY A 590 2.68 -44.07 15.25
CA GLY A 590 3.95 -44.01 14.54
C GLY A 590 4.41 -42.59 14.19
N PHE A 591 3.48 -41.64 14.01
CA PHE A 591 3.82 -40.25 13.73
C PHE A 591 4.47 -39.50 14.91
N PHE A 592 4.17 -39.90 16.15
CA PHE A 592 4.67 -39.19 17.32
C PHE A 592 6.17 -39.40 17.51
N ALA A 593 6.66 -40.62 17.29
CA ALA A 593 8.09 -40.92 17.35
C ALA A 593 8.86 -40.18 16.24
N LEU A 594 8.30 -40.17 15.02
CA LEU A 594 8.87 -39.44 13.88
C LEU A 594 8.87 -37.92 14.11
N GLY A 595 7.84 -37.37 14.75
CA GLY A 595 7.83 -35.97 15.17
C GLY A 595 8.93 -35.66 16.19
N ARG A 596 9.17 -36.57 17.15
CA ARG A 596 10.27 -36.40 18.11
C ARG A 596 11.65 -36.47 17.48
N GLU A 597 11.82 -37.30 16.45
CA GLU A 597 13.03 -37.33 15.62
C GLU A 597 13.19 -36.03 14.84
N LEU A 598 12.15 -35.60 14.14
CA LEU A 598 12.14 -34.40 13.29
C LEU A 598 12.56 -33.14 14.06
N PHE A 599 12.05 -32.99 15.29
CA PHE A 599 12.30 -31.83 16.14
C PHE A 599 13.37 -32.06 17.21
N ASN A 600 14.03 -33.22 17.21
CA ASN A 600 15.05 -33.61 18.19
C ASN A 600 14.62 -33.33 19.66
N ASP A 601 13.41 -33.72 20.04
CA ASP A 601 12.81 -33.34 21.34
C ASP A 601 12.32 -34.53 22.18
N ALA A 602 12.83 -35.73 21.91
CA ALA A 602 12.46 -36.95 22.62
C ALA A 602 12.65 -36.86 24.15
N SER A 603 13.65 -36.10 24.61
CA SER A 603 13.99 -35.92 26.03
C SER A 603 13.47 -34.62 26.65
N ARG A 604 12.69 -33.80 25.92
CA ARG A 604 12.26 -32.48 26.40
C ARG A 604 11.21 -32.62 27.52
N THR A 605 11.36 -31.84 28.60
CA THR A 605 10.38 -31.76 29.69
C THR A 605 10.25 -30.31 30.20
N PRO A 606 9.03 -29.75 30.32
CA PRO A 606 7.74 -30.32 29.92
C PRO A 606 7.59 -30.41 28.39
N ALA A 607 6.74 -31.34 27.91
CA ALA A 607 6.46 -31.59 26.50
C ALA A 607 4.96 -31.77 26.25
N PRO A 608 4.48 -31.60 25.00
CA PRO A 608 3.11 -31.93 24.64
C PRO A 608 2.76 -33.39 24.93
N THR A 609 1.51 -33.63 25.31
CA THR A 609 0.96 -34.97 25.47
C THR A 609 0.45 -35.46 24.12
N PHE A 610 0.89 -36.63 23.66
CA PHE A 610 0.38 -37.25 22.43
C PHE A 610 -0.47 -38.46 22.80
N VAL A 611 -1.68 -38.54 22.22
CA VAL A 611 -2.67 -39.58 22.50
C VAL A 611 -3.07 -40.28 21.22
N THR A 612 -3.00 -41.60 21.19
CA THR A 612 -3.53 -42.40 20.08
C THR A 612 -5.00 -42.66 20.32
N ALA A 613 -5.86 -42.02 19.53
CA ALA A 613 -7.31 -42.18 19.63
C ALA A 613 -8.04 -41.70 18.35
N ASN A 614 -9.05 -42.45 17.93
CA ASN A 614 -10.08 -41.94 17.04
C ASN A 614 -11.11 -41.13 17.86
N VAL A 615 -11.06 -39.80 17.74
CA VAL A 615 -11.96 -38.90 18.49
C VAL A 615 -13.45 -39.08 18.14
N MET A 616 -13.76 -39.71 17.01
CA MET A 616 -15.15 -39.99 16.62
C MET A 616 -15.71 -41.21 17.37
N GLU A 617 -14.85 -42.14 17.78
CA GLU A 617 -15.24 -43.33 18.56
C GLU A 617 -15.39 -42.98 20.05
N PRO A 618 -16.59 -43.13 20.64
CA PRO A 618 -16.82 -42.72 22.04
C PRO A 618 -15.89 -43.38 23.06
N SER A 619 -15.55 -44.66 22.86
CA SER A 619 -14.68 -45.45 23.74
C SER A 619 -13.20 -45.02 23.67
N GLU A 620 -12.76 -44.44 22.56
CA GLU A 620 -11.41 -43.91 22.42
C GLU A 620 -11.34 -42.44 22.79
N ARG A 621 -12.37 -41.66 22.46
CA ARG A 621 -12.49 -40.25 22.86
C ARG A 621 -12.45 -40.07 24.37
N SER A 622 -12.89 -41.06 25.16
CA SER A 622 -12.79 -41.00 26.63
C SER A 622 -11.37 -40.99 27.19
N ARG A 623 -10.34 -41.23 26.35
CA ARG A 623 -8.94 -41.02 26.72
C ARG A 623 -8.56 -39.54 26.78
N LEU A 624 -9.38 -38.66 26.21
CA LEU A 624 -9.21 -37.21 26.23
C LEU A 624 -10.13 -36.56 27.29
N PRO A 625 -9.69 -35.45 27.91
CA PRO A 625 -10.51 -34.74 28.87
C PRO A 625 -11.65 -33.98 28.17
N PHE A 626 -12.90 -34.33 28.50
CA PHE A 626 -14.10 -33.65 28.00
C PHE A 626 -14.27 -32.25 28.60
N ASN A 627 -14.85 -31.34 27.82
CA ASN A 627 -15.19 -29.97 28.25
C ASN A 627 -14.02 -29.18 28.86
N GLN A 628 -12.78 -29.43 28.43
CA GLN A 628 -11.60 -28.84 29.07
C GLN A 628 -10.70 -28.02 28.14
N PHE A 629 -10.88 -28.11 26.82
CA PHE A 629 -10.00 -27.42 25.88
C PHE A 629 -10.50 -26.02 25.56
N ASP A 630 -9.64 -25.02 25.75
CA ASP A 630 -9.87 -23.65 25.29
C ASP A 630 -9.92 -23.57 23.76
N VAL A 631 -9.06 -24.37 23.11
CA VAL A 631 -8.92 -24.41 21.66
C VAL A 631 -8.89 -25.88 21.22
N VAL A 632 -9.82 -26.24 20.34
CA VAL A 632 -9.80 -27.49 19.59
C VAL A 632 -9.47 -27.15 18.14
N TYR A 633 -8.39 -27.71 17.61
CA TYR A 633 -7.94 -27.48 16.24
C TYR A 633 -8.12 -28.73 15.38
N ALA A 634 -8.61 -28.56 14.14
CA ALA A 634 -8.64 -29.60 13.12
C ALA A 634 -8.33 -29.03 11.72
N GLY A 635 -7.08 -29.18 11.29
CA GLY A 635 -6.59 -28.71 9.99
C GLY A 635 -6.51 -29.82 8.94
N SER A 636 -7.11 -29.59 7.76
CA SER A 636 -7.05 -30.52 6.63
C SER A 636 -7.56 -31.94 6.94
N LEU A 637 -8.56 -32.04 7.81
CA LEU A 637 -9.17 -33.30 8.25
C LEU A 637 -10.61 -33.47 7.74
N LEU A 638 -11.48 -32.48 7.94
CA LEU A 638 -12.92 -32.61 7.64
C LEU A 638 -13.18 -32.99 6.18
N HIS A 639 -12.43 -32.42 5.25
CA HIS A 639 -12.55 -32.69 3.82
C HIS A 639 -12.09 -34.09 3.38
N LEU A 640 -11.63 -34.93 4.31
CA LEU A 640 -11.25 -36.33 4.06
C LEU A 640 -12.37 -37.31 4.42
N LEU A 641 -13.42 -36.84 5.08
CA LEU A 641 -14.51 -37.63 5.64
C LEU A 641 -15.74 -37.53 4.73
N ASP A 642 -16.61 -38.54 4.79
CA ASP A 642 -17.96 -38.44 4.19
C ASP A 642 -18.89 -37.53 5.01
N GLU A 643 -20.06 -37.22 4.47
CA GLU A 643 -21.00 -36.27 5.06
C GLU A 643 -21.41 -36.63 6.49
N ALA A 644 -21.74 -37.90 6.75
CA ALA A 644 -22.15 -38.37 8.07
C ALA A 644 -20.99 -38.27 9.08
N THR A 645 -19.79 -38.66 8.65
CA THR A 645 -18.60 -38.69 9.49
C THR A 645 -18.08 -37.29 9.81
N VAL A 646 -18.22 -36.31 8.89
CA VAL A 646 -17.93 -34.89 9.19
C VAL A 646 -18.80 -34.40 10.35
N VAL A 647 -20.10 -34.71 10.34
CA VAL A 647 -21.01 -34.30 11.43
C VAL A 647 -20.57 -34.92 12.75
N THR A 648 -20.24 -36.21 12.78
CA THR A 648 -19.73 -36.88 13.98
C THR A 648 -18.43 -36.24 14.48
N MET A 649 -17.53 -35.87 13.57
CA MET A 649 -16.28 -35.19 13.91
C MET A 649 -16.50 -33.81 14.54
N ILE A 650 -17.43 -33.02 13.99
CA ILE A 650 -17.79 -31.70 14.54
C ILE A 650 -18.41 -31.86 15.93
N GLN A 651 -19.29 -32.84 16.13
CA GLN A 651 -19.89 -33.14 17.44
C GLN A 651 -18.85 -33.61 18.46
N ALA A 652 -17.87 -34.41 18.04
CA ALA A 652 -16.75 -34.81 18.89
C ALA A 652 -15.92 -33.59 19.31
N ALA A 653 -15.60 -32.69 18.38
CA ALA A 653 -14.89 -31.46 18.67
C ALA A 653 -15.67 -30.55 19.64
N PHE A 654 -16.98 -30.43 19.43
CA PHE A 654 -17.87 -29.72 20.36
C PHE A 654 -17.73 -30.29 21.77
N ALA A 655 -17.88 -31.61 21.96
CA ALA A 655 -17.82 -32.26 23.27
C ALA A 655 -16.47 -32.08 24.02
N LEU A 656 -15.38 -31.87 23.28
CA LEU A 656 -14.04 -31.68 23.84
C LEU A 656 -13.76 -30.22 24.24
N ALA A 657 -14.29 -29.25 23.49
CA ALA A 657 -14.16 -27.83 23.80
C ALA A 657 -14.84 -27.49 25.13
N ARG A 658 -14.27 -26.62 25.96
CA ARG A 658 -14.97 -26.14 27.18
C ARG A 658 -16.06 -25.10 26.82
N PRO A 659 -17.00 -24.79 27.72
CA PRO A 659 -17.85 -23.60 27.57
C PRO A 659 -17.00 -22.33 27.41
N GLY A 660 -17.28 -21.55 26.37
CA GLY A 660 -16.49 -20.39 25.95
C GLY A 660 -15.20 -20.72 25.19
N GLY A 661 -14.94 -22.01 24.93
CA GLY A 661 -13.84 -22.47 24.08
C GLY A 661 -14.18 -22.40 22.59
N VAL A 662 -13.17 -22.60 21.73
CA VAL A 662 -13.33 -22.49 20.28
C VAL A 662 -12.93 -23.76 19.53
N PHE A 663 -13.66 -24.07 18.47
CA PHE A 663 -13.29 -25.06 17.46
C PHE A 663 -12.86 -24.35 16.17
N VAL A 664 -11.63 -24.61 15.73
CA VAL A 664 -10.98 -23.82 14.67
C VAL A 664 -10.23 -24.73 13.71
N GLY A 665 -10.17 -24.34 12.44
CA GLY A 665 -9.45 -25.13 11.44
C GLY A 665 -9.47 -24.54 10.04
N ARG A 666 -8.79 -25.24 9.13
CA ARG A 666 -8.77 -24.91 7.69
C ARG A 666 -8.88 -26.19 6.87
N ASN A 667 -9.88 -26.28 6.00
CA ASN A 667 -10.17 -27.46 5.20
C ASN A 667 -10.41 -27.12 3.73
N VAL A 668 -10.30 -28.11 2.86
CA VAL A 668 -10.67 -27.95 1.45
C VAL A 668 -12.20 -27.94 1.32
N GLY A 669 -12.74 -27.02 0.52
CA GLY A 669 -14.17 -26.92 0.23
C GLY A 669 -14.42 -26.49 -1.22
N ARG A 670 -15.65 -26.08 -1.49
CA ARG A 670 -16.10 -25.55 -2.79
C ARG A 670 -16.73 -24.18 -2.64
N LEU A 671 -16.69 -23.39 -3.71
CA LEU A 671 -17.25 -22.04 -3.72
C LEU A 671 -18.78 -22.07 -3.78
N ASN A 672 -19.33 -22.84 -4.73
CA ASN A 672 -20.73 -22.68 -5.12
C ASN A 672 -21.64 -23.82 -4.67
N ALA A 673 -21.15 -25.06 -4.65
CA ALA A 673 -21.99 -26.22 -4.36
C ALA A 673 -21.25 -27.25 -3.48
N PRO A 674 -21.84 -27.70 -2.36
CA PRO A 674 -21.28 -28.80 -1.58
C PRO A 674 -21.48 -30.13 -2.33
N GLY A 675 -20.87 -31.21 -1.85
CA GLY A 675 -21.19 -32.54 -2.35
C GLY A 675 -20.16 -33.62 -2.04
N MET A 676 -20.49 -34.83 -2.46
CA MET A 676 -19.62 -36.00 -2.36
C MET A 676 -18.74 -36.12 -3.60
N PHE A 677 -17.44 -36.34 -3.39
CA PHE A 677 -16.43 -36.45 -4.43
C PHE A 677 -15.50 -37.62 -4.15
N PRO A 678 -14.90 -38.23 -5.18
CA PRO A 678 -13.83 -39.20 -4.98
C PRO A 678 -12.66 -38.58 -4.21
N ARG A 679 -12.12 -39.33 -3.26
CA ARG A 679 -10.88 -39.02 -2.56
C ARG A 679 -9.72 -39.37 -3.47
N ARG A 680 -8.87 -38.39 -3.76
CA ARG A 680 -7.78 -38.51 -4.74
C ARG A 680 -6.59 -39.37 -4.30
N SER A 681 -6.63 -39.96 -3.11
CA SER A 681 -5.50 -40.63 -2.45
C SER A 681 -5.81 -42.08 -2.09
N THR A 682 -6.45 -42.81 -3.00
CA THR A 682 -6.51 -44.27 -2.92
C THR A 682 -5.37 -44.83 -3.78
N PRO A 683 -4.55 -45.77 -3.26
CA PRO A 683 -3.70 -46.60 -4.11
C PRO A 683 -4.52 -47.16 -5.27
N ALA A 684 -3.91 -47.40 -6.44
CA ALA A 684 -4.63 -47.79 -7.67
C ALA A 684 -5.53 -49.05 -7.52
N ASN A 685 -5.40 -49.78 -6.41
CA ASN A 685 -6.14 -51.01 -6.09
C ASN A 685 -7.02 -50.90 -4.81
N ALA A 686 -7.23 -49.71 -4.25
CA ALA A 686 -8.10 -49.51 -3.08
C ALA A 686 -9.53 -49.09 -3.52
N PRO A 687 -10.58 -49.53 -2.80
CA PRO A 687 -11.96 -49.15 -3.10
C PRO A 687 -12.12 -47.63 -3.12
N GLU A 688 -12.92 -47.12 -4.04
CA GLU A 688 -13.17 -45.68 -4.22
C GLU A 688 -13.73 -45.09 -2.92
N GLN A 689 -12.90 -44.31 -2.22
CA GLN A 689 -13.31 -43.61 -1.00
C GLN A 689 -13.93 -42.27 -1.39
N LEU A 690 -15.11 -41.96 -0.88
CA LEU A 690 -15.73 -40.66 -1.09
C LEU A 690 -15.36 -39.69 0.04
N ARG A 691 -15.40 -38.40 -0.27
CA ARG A 691 -15.21 -37.29 0.67
C ARG A 691 -16.30 -36.23 0.45
N TYR A 692 -16.69 -35.55 1.51
CA TYR A 692 -17.63 -34.44 1.45
C TYR A 692 -16.89 -33.11 1.44
N LEU A 693 -17.24 -32.24 0.48
CA LEU A 693 -16.69 -30.90 0.39
C LEU A 693 -17.81 -29.90 0.68
N HIS A 694 -17.64 -29.13 1.76
CA HIS A 694 -18.55 -28.04 2.11
C HIS A 694 -18.34 -26.80 1.24
N THR A 695 -19.38 -25.98 1.11
CA THR A 695 -19.24 -24.52 0.92
C THR A 695 -19.10 -23.81 2.26
N ALA A 696 -18.70 -22.54 2.27
CA ALA A 696 -18.62 -21.74 3.50
C ALA A 696 -19.94 -21.79 4.29
N ASP A 697 -21.08 -21.62 3.60
CA ASP A 697 -22.40 -21.63 4.22
C ASP A 697 -22.76 -22.99 4.80
N THR A 698 -22.54 -24.08 4.04
CA THR A 698 -22.89 -25.42 4.54
C THR A 698 -22.03 -25.85 5.73
N LEU A 699 -20.75 -25.46 5.76
CA LEU A 699 -19.89 -25.74 6.92
C LEU A 699 -20.36 -24.92 8.13
N LYS A 700 -20.72 -23.65 7.93
CA LYS A 700 -21.27 -22.81 8.98
C LYS A 700 -22.54 -23.42 9.58
N GLN A 701 -23.45 -23.90 8.74
CA GLN A 701 -24.67 -24.57 9.21
C GLN A 701 -24.38 -25.87 9.98
N ALA A 702 -23.43 -26.68 9.51
CA ALA A 702 -23.02 -27.90 10.21
C ALA A 702 -22.45 -27.61 11.61
N LEU A 703 -21.65 -26.55 11.75
CA LEU A 703 -21.12 -26.09 13.04
C LEU A 703 -22.25 -25.66 13.98
N LEU A 704 -23.19 -24.84 13.50
CA LEU A 704 -24.33 -24.39 14.32
C LEU A 704 -25.23 -25.57 14.72
N ALA A 705 -25.50 -26.50 13.80
CA ALA A 705 -26.31 -27.69 14.06
C ALA A 705 -25.68 -28.64 15.10
N ALA A 706 -24.35 -28.64 15.23
CA ALA A 706 -23.64 -29.40 16.25
C ALA A 706 -23.70 -28.77 17.66
N GLY A 707 -24.23 -27.55 17.79
CA GLY A 707 -24.47 -26.89 19.07
C GLY A 707 -23.56 -25.69 19.36
N PHE A 708 -22.66 -25.31 18.45
CA PHE A 708 -21.86 -24.08 18.61
C PHE A 708 -22.76 -22.84 18.54
N SER A 709 -22.55 -21.89 19.45
CA SER A 709 -23.38 -20.69 19.59
C SER A 709 -23.11 -19.64 18.50
N LYS A 710 -21.87 -19.58 18.01
CA LYS A 710 -21.43 -18.71 16.92
C LYS A 710 -20.47 -19.46 16.01
N ALA A 711 -20.58 -19.25 14.69
CA ALA A 711 -19.67 -19.83 13.72
C ALA A 711 -19.33 -18.81 12.61
N GLU A 712 -18.04 -18.67 12.35
CA GLU A 712 -17.47 -17.88 11.26
C GLU A 712 -16.75 -18.83 10.30
N VAL A 713 -17.02 -18.69 9.00
CA VAL A 713 -16.37 -19.48 7.95
C VAL A 713 -16.00 -18.54 6.80
N VAL A 714 -14.73 -18.50 6.45
CA VAL A 714 -14.17 -17.66 5.38
C VAL A 714 -13.63 -18.57 4.27
N SER A 715 -13.98 -18.27 3.02
CA SER A 715 -13.43 -18.96 1.86
C SER A 715 -12.25 -18.18 1.25
N GLY A 716 -11.21 -18.89 0.82
CA GLY A 716 -10.04 -18.32 0.14
C GLY A 716 -9.60 -19.18 -1.05
N ARG A 717 -9.17 -18.53 -2.15
CA ARG A 717 -8.62 -19.22 -3.34
C ARG A 717 -7.08 -19.30 -3.25
N GLU A 718 -6.54 -20.51 -3.20
CA GLU A 718 -5.14 -20.83 -3.51
C GLU A 718 -5.09 -21.69 -4.77
N SER A 719 -3.99 -21.66 -5.54
CA SER A 719 -3.88 -22.51 -6.73
C SER A 719 -3.73 -23.98 -6.33
N MET A 720 -4.74 -24.80 -6.67
CA MET A 720 -4.73 -26.26 -6.53
C MET A 720 -4.22 -26.86 -7.84
N LEU A 721 -2.89 -26.99 -7.97
CA LEU A 721 -2.22 -27.30 -9.24
C LEU A 721 -2.46 -28.72 -9.79
N ASP A 722 -3.03 -29.62 -8.99
CA ASP A 722 -3.16 -31.05 -9.36
C ASP A 722 -4.59 -31.45 -9.78
N LEU A 723 -5.43 -30.45 -10.12
CA LEU A 723 -6.80 -30.66 -10.60
C LEU A 723 -6.78 -30.93 -12.11
N HIS A 724 -7.52 -31.97 -12.55
CA HIS A 724 -7.43 -32.50 -13.92
C HIS A 724 -8.08 -31.58 -14.96
N SER A 725 -8.92 -30.64 -14.53
CA SER A 725 -9.56 -29.64 -15.41
C SER A 725 -9.56 -28.24 -14.80
N GLU A 726 -9.62 -27.22 -15.66
CA GLU A 726 -9.80 -25.82 -15.27
C GLU A 726 -11.09 -25.61 -14.47
N ARG A 727 -12.17 -26.30 -14.85
CA ARG A 727 -13.45 -26.23 -14.16
C ARG A 727 -13.37 -26.68 -12.70
N GLU A 728 -12.61 -27.75 -12.42
CA GLU A 728 -12.35 -28.16 -11.04
C GLU A 728 -11.52 -27.11 -10.28
N ARG A 729 -10.55 -26.46 -10.94
CA ARG A 729 -9.75 -25.38 -10.34
C ARG A 729 -10.59 -24.18 -9.94
N ASP A 730 -11.59 -23.84 -10.74
CA ASP A 730 -12.45 -22.68 -10.50
C ASP A 730 -13.46 -22.87 -9.38
N GLU A 731 -13.80 -24.12 -9.04
CA GLU A 731 -14.84 -24.43 -8.05
C GLU A 731 -14.32 -24.75 -6.65
N MET A 732 -13.01 -25.02 -6.48
CA MET A 732 -12.39 -25.42 -5.21
C MET A 732 -11.87 -24.21 -4.42
N CYS A 733 -11.93 -24.29 -3.09
CA CYS A 733 -11.40 -23.26 -2.19
C CYS A 733 -10.87 -23.87 -0.89
N PHE A 734 -10.23 -23.05 -0.06
CA PHE A 734 -10.02 -23.35 1.35
C PHE A 734 -11.08 -22.66 2.19
N LEU A 735 -11.62 -23.37 3.16
CA LEU A 735 -12.52 -22.87 4.19
C LEU A 735 -11.76 -22.80 5.51
N SER A 736 -11.52 -21.59 6.00
CA SER A 736 -11.03 -21.33 7.36
C SER A 736 -12.24 -21.08 8.25
N PHE A 737 -12.31 -21.72 9.42
CA PHE A 737 -13.45 -21.58 10.32
C PHE A 737 -13.03 -21.39 11.78
N CYS A 738 -13.92 -20.73 12.54
CA CYS A 738 -13.86 -20.59 13.99
C CYS A 738 -15.29 -20.65 14.55
N ALA A 739 -15.55 -21.56 15.47
CA ALA A 739 -16.85 -21.73 16.11
C ALA A 739 -16.71 -21.68 17.64
N GLU A 740 -17.60 -20.95 18.31
CA GLU A 740 -17.60 -20.73 19.76
C GLU A 740 -18.60 -21.66 20.43
N ARG A 741 -18.13 -22.40 21.44
CA ARG A 741 -18.98 -23.30 22.22
C ARG A 741 -19.69 -22.54 23.34
#